data_AF-A0A7C8EJG1-F1
#
_entry.id   AF-A0A7C8EJG1-F1
#
_cell.length_a   1.000
_cell.length_b   1.000
_cell.length_c   1.000
_cell.angle_alpha   90.00
_cell.angle_beta   90.00
_cell.angle_gamma   90.00
#
_symmetry.space_group_name_H-M   'P 1'
#
loop_
_entity.id
_entity.type
_entity.pdbx_description
1 polymer ?
#
loop_
_entity_poly.entity_id
_entity_poly.type
_entity_poly.pdbx_seq_one_letter_code
_entity_poly.pdbx_strand_id
1 'polypeptide(L)'
;MIIKFSELMIILFAIFIIILLPINAIANNNEAYESAKAAFNDINISFNDVKEKIDATYDFFGRFHRGVDTWRNAVSKETQNRGIEEIDKLADEKIESVIDALYEKAINVVGIPKEIEIPESMKEKAVAKLRDKFKGYVPDRVSKKLGYMYSLSAIDRKLRDNYIYDNLKYIKQGFDKGSRLLGNFNNAVKFIDTFSPQSTETNPVGRLQKVKDFLSILSDIAKPIPLMSDVIDSYAKATDGFMKALSDLDNKLLEARQGSLCGQRGVDSNIQAFFQQNYPSEDCLTYFALPSSQYPHLSPIRAWKGGERSHIFLWLDNVGVLIDSGNFFIVYRYYSALKESINYGNHVSYDRFFNMIRAITTKSNLAALKDRFGNYYKRFEKDYKFKEVLELEGYYKQGNFKSLQKRLLEYQLGGSEDEFGGLCFFNSSFRNDIEALHNKYKDAFVINGTIKPSTTNAVIGKISVFVDDINVKELKCADICSFRNISMKDRYNVKVRAEGFKEANKNFSKEPYPIIELTLSTLTITVDKTSLLVGEKVILNAKVEGRDISRDRFFWSVNGRPFGGGGNRVEFIPSEAGTHQIIAALVDERSRAILEGTITIKVIDRASLFIQGPSETIVDKENYFYAQIRGALLPGGKHSYTWVLNGAKYNGNDDSIRIRFNREGSNTLKAILWHWINEQKKWQKVSEATHIIIVKSPQQYPTASPYPTIIPTPIPTITPKPTIAPTHTPNTTPKMRQFNELTQDEQKRVLDCICRCSSSAKSSVTVYYDPKPVNTSPNCSEPSNGPCVNQGFGCWRHVPKSSGKCEDDCYKSANTQSLPDSYFKKN
;
A
#
# COMPACT_ATOMS: atom_id res chain seq x y z
N MET A 1 11.25 -74.24 67.56
CA MET A 1 10.01 -73.74 68.21
C MET A 1 10.28 -72.50 69.06
N ILE A 2 11.30 -72.50 69.93
CA ILE A 2 11.71 -71.34 70.75
C ILE A 2 12.16 -70.12 69.91
N ILE A 3 12.78 -70.33 68.75
CA ILE A 3 13.27 -69.25 67.85
C ILE A 3 12.15 -68.53 67.08
N LYS A 4 11.02 -69.20 66.80
CA LYS A 4 9.84 -68.52 66.21
C LYS A 4 9.07 -67.69 67.24
N PHE A 5 9.26 -67.97 68.53
CA PHE A 5 8.58 -67.26 69.61
C PHE A 5 9.22 -65.90 69.90
N SER A 6 10.54 -65.74 69.71
CA SER A 6 11.25 -64.46 69.90
C SER A 6 10.96 -63.45 68.79
N GLU A 7 10.88 -63.89 67.53
CA GLU A 7 10.46 -63.00 66.42
C GLU A 7 9.00 -62.56 66.57
N LEU A 8 8.12 -63.48 66.97
CA LEU A 8 6.72 -63.14 67.23
C LEU A 8 6.59 -62.19 68.42
N MET A 9 7.36 -62.36 69.50
CA MET A 9 7.34 -61.49 70.67
C MET A 9 7.91 -60.10 70.38
N ILE A 10 9.02 -59.96 69.66
CA ILE A 10 9.58 -58.63 69.32
C ILE A 10 8.63 -57.86 68.40
N ILE A 11 8.04 -58.55 67.41
CA ILE A 11 7.05 -57.95 66.51
C ILE A 11 5.76 -57.61 67.26
N LEU A 12 5.26 -58.51 68.13
CA LEU A 12 4.09 -58.23 68.96
C LEU A 12 4.34 -57.09 69.94
N PHE A 13 5.53 -56.98 70.54
CA PHE A 13 5.86 -55.90 71.49
C PHE A 13 5.99 -54.54 70.80
N ALA A 14 6.62 -54.50 69.62
CA ALA A 14 6.69 -53.29 68.79
C ALA A 14 5.28 -52.86 68.31
N ILE A 15 4.45 -53.83 67.90
CA ILE A 15 3.05 -53.58 67.54
C ILE A 15 2.22 -53.14 68.75
N PHE A 16 2.45 -53.71 69.93
CA PHE A 16 1.76 -53.35 71.17
C PHE A 16 2.07 -51.91 71.59
N ILE A 17 3.32 -51.45 71.43
CA ILE A 17 3.74 -50.06 71.70
C ILE A 17 3.12 -49.09 70.67
N ILE A 18 3.01 -49.48 69.40
CA ILE A 18 2.40 -48.66 68.35
C ILE A 18 0.87 -48.56 68.52
N ILE A 19 0.21 -49.64 68.96
CA ILE A 19 -1.25 -49.72 69.08
C ILE A 19 -1.77 -49.11 70.40
N LEU A 20 -1.02 -49.17 71.50
CA LEU A 20 -1.46 -48.68 72.81
C LEU A 20 -1.11 -47.24 73.13
N LEU A 21 -0.42 -46.52 72.25
CA LEU A 21 -0.18 -45.10 72.42
C LEU A 21 -1.23 -44.30 71.63
N PRO A 22 -2.36 -43.88 72.26
CA PRO A 22 -3.23 -42.91 71.64
C PRO A 22 -2.42 -41.63 71.45
N ILE A 23 -2.04 -41.35 70.21
CA ILE A 23 -1.24 -40.17 69.80
C ILE A 23 -1.88 -38.87 70.33
N ASN A 24 -3.20 -38.86 70.53
CA ASN A 24 -3.95 -37.73 71.10
C ASN A 24 -3.74 -37.51 72.61
N ALA A 25 -3.30 -38.51 73.39
CA ALA A 25 -3.08 -38.36 74.83
C ALA A 25 -1.66 -37.87 75.17
N ILE A 26 -0.67 -38.16 74.32
CA ILE A 26 0.75 -37.83 74.55
C ILE A 26 1.05 -36.37 74.18
N ALA A 27 0.37 -35.81 73.17
CA ALA A 27 0.58 -34.43 72.75
C ALA A 27 0.18 -33.39 73.83
N ASN A 28 -0.64 -33.77 74.81
CA ASN A 28 -1.12 -32.88 75.87
C ASN A 28 -0.56 -33.18 77.26
N ASN A 29 0.24 -34.23 77.45
CA ASN A 29 0.81 -34.57 78.76
C ASN A 29 2.32 -34.82 78.66
N ASN A 30 3.09 -33.80 79.04
CA ASN A 30 4.57 -33.79 78.98
C ASN A 30 5.19 -34.95 79.78
N GLU A 31 4.53 -35.42 80.84
CA GLU A 31 5.02 -36.51 81.70
C GLU A 31 4.91 -37.89 81.03
N ALA A 32 3.87 -38.11 80.22
CA ALA A 32 3.70 -39.33 79.44
C ALA A 32 4.72 -39.40 78.28
N TYR A 33 5.06 -38.25 77.70
CA TYR A 33 6.08 -38.13 76.66
C TYR A 33 7.48 -38.51 77.19
N GLU A 34 7.91 -37.90 78.30
CA GLU A 34 9.21 -38.19 78.90
C GLU A 34 9.31 -39.64 79.41
N SER A 35 8.23 -40.20 79.95
CA SER A 35 8.19 -41.61 80.36
C SER A 35 8.34 -42.58 79.18
N ALA A 36 7.70 -42.29 78.04
CA ALA A 36 7.84 -43.11 76.83
C ALA A 36 9.25 -43.02 76.24
N LYS A 37 9.85 -41.82 76.27
CA LYS A 37 11.23 -41.57 75.83
C LYS A 37 12.25 -42.31 76.69
N ALA A 38 12.07 -42.31 78.02
CA ALA A 38 12.91 -43.07 78.96
C ALA A 38 12.79 -44.58 78.72
N ALA A 39 11.58 -45.12 78.62
CA ALA A 39 11.36 -46.54 78.35
C ALA A 39 11.99 -47.00 77.02
N PHE A 40 11.92 -46.17 75.98
CA PHE A 40 12.57 -46.46 74.69
C PHE A 40 14.10 -46.49 74.80
N ASN A 41 14.70 -45.55 75.53
CA ASN A 41 16.14 -45.54 75.76
C ASN A 41 16.59 -46.81 76.51
N ASP A 42 15.86 -47.24 77.52
CA ASP A 42 16.16 -48.47 78.27
C ASP A 42 16.08 -49.72 77.38
N ILE A 43 15.07 -49.79 76.50
CA ILE A 43 14.92 -50.85 75.51
C ILE A 43 16.09 -50.83 74.51
N ASN A 44 16.50 -49.65 74.03
CA ASN A 44 17.60 -49.53 73.07
C ASN A 44 18.94 -49.94 73.70
N ILE A 45 19.21 -49.55 74.95
CA ILE A 45 20.40 -49.97 75.69
C ILE A 45 20.41 -51.49 75.86
N SER A 46 19.30 -52.06 76.35
CA SER A 46 19.18 -53.51 76.58
C SER A 46 19.32 -54.31 75.28
N PHE A 47 18.73 -53.84 74.19
CA PHE A 47 18.83 -54.49 72.88
C PHE A 47 20.27 -54.50 72.35
N ASN A 48 20.98 -53.38 72.46
CA ASN A 48 22.36 -53.26 71.98
C ASN A 48 23.34 -54.13 72.80
N ASP A 49 23.16 -54.22 74.12
CA ASP A 49 23.95 -55.12 74.98
C ASP A 49 23.76 -56.61 74.58
N VAL A 50 22.52 -57.04 74.34
CA VAL A 50 22.23 -58.41 73.89
C VAL A 50 22.81 -58.65 72.49
N LYS A 51 22.69 -57.67 71.58
CA LYS A 51 23.28 -57.76 70.23
C LYS A 51 24.79 -57.94 70.28
N GLU A 52 25.48 -57.15 71.10
CA GLU A 52 26.94 -57.21 71.25
C GLU A 52 27.39 -58.61 71.72
N LYS A 53 26.68 -59.19 72.69
CA LYS A 53 26.94 -60.56 73.18
C LYS A 53 26.72 -61.63 72.11
N ILE A 54 25.69 -61.47 71.27
CA ILE A 54 25.39 -62.37 70.15
C ILE A 54 26.43 -62.25 69.04
N ASP A 55 26.85 -61.04 68.70
CA ASP A 55 27.90 -60.79 67.70
C ASP A 55 29.23 -61.41 68.17
N ALA A 56 29.63 -61.17 69.42
CA ALA A 56 30.84 -61.75 70.00
C ALA A 56 30.80 -63.29 70.01
N THR A 57 29.63 -63.87 70.28
CA THR A 57 29.39 -65.32 70.22
C THR A 57 29.56 -65.86 68.80
N TYR A 58 28.87 -65.24 67.84
CA TYR A 58 28.87 -65.65 66.45
C TYR A 58 30.31 -65.62 65.90
N ASP A 59 31.05 -64.57 66.24
CA ASP A 59 32.44 -64.40 65.85
C ASP A 59 33.36 -65.46 66.48
N PHE A 60 33.15 -65.80 67.76
CA PHE A 60 33.91 -66.86 68.43
C PHE A 60 33.74 -68.22 67.73
N PHE A 61 32.48 -68.65 67.54
CA PHE A 61 32.20 -69.93 66.86
C PHE A 61 32.64 -69.90 65.41
N GLY A 62 32.48 -68.77 64.72
CA GLY A 62 32.94 -68.57 63.35
C GLY A 62 34.47 -68.72 63.21
N ARG A 63 35.24 -68.18 64.16
CA ARG A 63 36.71 -68.37 64.22
C ARG A 63 37.08 -69.81 64.53
N PHE A 64 36.40 -70.45 65.47
CA PHE A 64 36.63 -71.87 65.78
C PHE A 64 36.44 -72.75 64.55
N HIS A 65 35.31 -72.58 63.85
CA HIS A 65 35.00 -73.31 62.63
C HIS A 65 36.08 -73.11 61.55
N ARG A 66 36.47 -71.85 61.31
CA ARG A 66 37.51 -71.52 60.31
C ARG A 66 38.87 -72.11 60.67
N GLY A 67 39.28 -72.05 61.93
CA GLY A 67 40.55 -72.64 62.37
C GLY A 67 40.58 -74.16 62.17
N VAL A 68 39.50 -74.85 62.55
CA VAL A 68 39.36 -76.31 62.35
C VAL A 68 39.33 -76.67 60.87
N ASP A 69 38.57 -75.94 60.06
CA ASP A 69 38.46 -76.20 58.63
C ASP A 69 39.78 -75.95 57.90
N THR A 70 40.48 -74.86 58.25
CA THR A 70 41.82 -74.54 57.73
C THR A 70 42.82 -75.64 58.06
N TRP A 71 42.82 -76.13 59.30
CA TRP A 71 43.68 -77.24 59.68
C TRP A 71 43.32 -78.54 58.94
N ARG A 72 42.03 -78.87 58.84
CA ARG A 72 41.56 -80.12 58.21
C ARG A 72 41.88 -80.16 56.71
N ASN A 73 41.77 -79.03 56.03
CA ASN A 73 41.95 -78.93 54.59
C ASN A 73 43.39 -78.52 54.20
N ALA A 74 44.31 -78.45 55.17
CA ALA A 74 45.68 -78.04 54.93
C ALA A 74 46.45 -79.07 54.08
N VAL A 75 46.95 -78.64 52.92
CA VAL A 75 47.88 -79.42 52.08
C VAL A 75 49.36 -79.14 52.39
N SER A 76 49.63 -78.19 53.29
CA SER A 76 50.99 -77.82 53.73
C SER A 76 51.08 -77.74 55.26
N LYS A 77 52.27 -77.98 55.80
CA LYS A 77 52.55 -77.87 57.25
C LYS A 77 52.35 -76.44 57.77
N GLU A 78 52.58 -75.43 56.93
CA GLU A 78 52.37 -74.02 57.27
C GLU A 78 50.88 -73.70 57.45
N THR A 79 50.03 -74.12 56.50
CA THR A 79 48.57 -73.96 56.60
C THR A 79 48.02 -74.74 57.79
N GLN A 80 48.58 -75.92 58.06
CA GLN A 80 48.20 -76.73 59.23
C GLN A 80 48.54 -76.00 60.54
N ASN A 81 49.74 -75.41 60.65
CA ASN A 81 50.14 -74.62 61.81
C ASN A 81 49.29 -73.36 61.98
N ARG A 82 48.88 -72.71 60.89
CA ARG A 82 47.99 -71.53 60.93
C ARG A 82 46.60 -71.87 61.47
N GLY A 83 46.03 -73.00 61.06
CA GLY A 83 44.77 -73.49 61.61
C GLY A 83 44.88 -73.82 63.10
N ILE A 84 46.01 -74.41 63.54
CA ILE A 84 46.30 -74.63 64.96
C ILE A 84 46.42 -73.30 65.72
N GLU A 85 47.16 -72.33 65.17
CA GLU A 85 47.35 -71.02 65.80
C GLU A 85 46.03 -70.23 65.92
N GLU A 86 45.16 -70.28 64.90
CA GLU A 86 43.85 -69.63 64.96
C GLU A 86 42.96 -70.23 66.06
N ILE A 87 43.06 -71.54 66.29
CA ILE A 87 42.35 -72.23 67.37
C ILE A 87 42.99 -71.97 68.73
N ASP A 88 44.32 -72.00 68.82
CA ASP A 88 45.04 -71.73 70.07
C ASP A 88 44.75 -70.30 70.57
N LYS A 89 44.59 -69.34 69.64
CA LYS A 89 44.12 -67.97 69.95
C LYS A 89 42.71 -67.87 70.51
N LEU A 90 41.93 -68.95 70.52
CA LEU A 90 40.59 -69.00 71.14
C LEU A 90 40.63 -69.46 72.59
N ALA A 91 41.71 -70.12 73.03
CA ALA A 91 41.96 -70.35 74.44
C ALA A 91 42.55 -69.06 75.03
N ASP A 92 41.79 -68.43 75.92
CA ASP A 92 42.28 -67.29 76.69
C ASP A 92 43.36 -67.78 77.69
N GLU A 93 44.26 -66.91 78.14
CA GLU A 93 45.36 -67.29 79.08
C GLU A 93 44.87 -67.95 80.40
N LYS A 94 43.56 -67.81 80.70
CA LYS A 94 42.91 -68.32 81.93
C LYS A 94 42.17 -69.65 81.76
N ILE A 95 42.03 -70.19 80.55
CA ILE A 95 41.25 -71.42 80.31
C ILE A 95 42.20 -72.54 79.89
N GLU A 96 42.23 -73.63 80.66
CA GLU A 96 43.19 -74.74 80.48
C GLU A 96 43.03 -75.52 79.15
N SER A 97 41.92 -75.35 78.42
CA SER A 97 41.76 -75.91 77.06
C SER A 97 40.73 -75.16 76.18
N VAL A 98 40.90 -75.21 74.85
CA VAL A 98 39.90 -74.69 73.88
C VAL A 98 38.55 -75.41 74.02
N ILE A 99 38.58 -76.67 74.49
CA ILE A 99 37.37 -77.44 74.75
C ILE A 99 36.57 -76.79 75.88
N ASP A 100 37.22 -76.33 76.94
CA ASP A 100 36.57 -75.62 78.03
C ASP A 100 36.05 -74.24 77.58
N ALA A 101 36.80 -73.54 76.73
CA ALA A 101 36.35 -72.27 76.15
C ALA A 101 35.12 -72.45 75.24
N LEU A 102 35.10 -73.51 74.43
CA LEU A 102 33.93 -73.91 73.63
C LEU A 102 32.75 -74.28 74.51
N TYR A 103 33.00 -74.96 75.62
CA TYR A 103 31.98 -75.37 76.56
C TYR A 103 31.38 -74.18 77.29
N GLU A 104 32.22 -73.27 77.79
CA GLU A 104 31.82 -72.05 78.48
C GLU A 104 31.06 -71.11 77.52
N LYS A 105 31.56 -70.90 76.30
CA LYS A 105 30.86 -70.10 75.29
C LYS A 105 29.57 -70.78 74.84
N ALA A 106 29.53 -72.09 74.66
CA ALA A 106 28.27 -72.80 74.36
C ALA A 106 27.26 -72.66 75.51
N ILE A 107 27.71 -72.72 76.78
CA ILE A 107 26.85 -72.47 77.95
C ILE A 107 26.33 -71.05 77.94
N ASN A 108 27.16 -70.05 77.64
CA ASN A 108 26.75 -68.64 77.57
C ASN A 108 25.81 -68.32 76.39
N VAL A 109 25.63 -69.27 75.47
CA VAL A 109 24.86 -69.10 74.22
C VAL A 109 23.56 -69.89 74.25
N VAL A 110 23.58 -71.04 74.91
CA VAL A 110 22.36 -71.80 75.26
C VAL A 110 21.75 -71.25 76.55
N GLY A 111 22.54 -70.53 77.36
CA GLY A 111 22.12 -69.69 78.47
C GLY A 111 21.73 -68.30 77.98
N ILE A 112 20.44 -68.10 77.84
CA ILE A 112 19.76 -66.80 77.90
C ILE A 112 20.40 -65.95 79.05
N PRO A 113 20.51 -64.61 78.93
CA PRO A 113 21.18 -63.75 79.91
C PRO A 113 20.78 -64.06 81.37
N LYS A 114 21.72 -63.83 82.30
CA LYS A 114 21.59 -64.12 83.75
C LYS A 114 20.32 -63.55 84.40
N GLU A 115 19.59 -62.64 83.76
CA GLU A 115 18.34 -62.06 84.24
C GLU A 115 17.06 -62.89 83.98
N ILE A 116 17.14 -64.07 83.34
CA ILE A 116 15.98 -64.98 83.16
C ILE A 116 16.24 -66.31 83.89
N GLU A 117 15.67 -66.47 85.10
CA GLU A 117 15.84 -67.69 85.92
C GLU A 117 15.21 -68.92 85.25
N ILE A 118 16.06 -69.85 84.79
CA ILE A 118 15.65 -71.20 84.36
C ILE A 118 15.83 -72.15 85.56
N PRO A 119 14.86 -73.05 85.87
CA PRO A 119 14.95 -73.98 86.99
C PRO A 119 16.26 -74.78 86.99
N GLU A 120 16.97 -74.81 88.12
CA GLU A 120 18.33 -75.37 88.24
C GLU A 120 18.41 -76.84 87.78
N SER A 121 17.31 -77.60 87.86
CA SER A 121 17.18 -78.97 87.36
C SER A 121 17.29 -79.11 85.83
N MET A 122 16.92 -78.10 85.06
CA MET A 122 17.11 -78.08 83.61
C MET A 122 18.53 -77.69 83.23
N LYS A 123 19.13 -76.76 83.98
CA LYS A 123 20.52 -76.36 83.82
C LYS A 123 21.45 -77.54 84.11
N GLU A 124 21.20 -78.28 85.19
CA GLU A 124 21.93 -79.51 85.50
C GLU A 124 21.72 -80.61 84.44
N LYS A 125 20.51 -80.80 83.90
CA LYS A 125 20.27 -81.77 82.82
C LYS A 125 20.93 -81.38 81.50
N ALA A 126 20.95 -80.09 81.14
CA ALA A 126 21.61 -79.60 79.94
C ALA A 126 23.14 -79.71 80.07
N VAL A 127 23.69 -79.31 81.22
CA VAL A 127 25.11 -79.43 81.56
C VAL A 127 25.54 -80.90 81.64
N ALA A 128 24.73 -81.78 82.22
CA ALA A 128 25.03 -83.22 82.26
C ALA A 128 25.00 -83.82 80.85
N LYS A 129 24.01 -83.50 80.02
CA LYS A 129 23.87 -84.04 78.65
C LYS A 129 24.95 -83.55 77.70
N LEU A 130 25.44 -82.32 77.88
CA LEU A 130 26.59 -81.79 77.15
C LEU A 130 27.90 -82.43 77.63
N ARG A 131 28.13 -82.49 78.96
CA ARG A 131 29.35 -83.07 79.54
C ARG A 131 29.49 -84.54 79.20
N ASP A 132 28.38 -85.29 79.20
CA ASP A 132 28.32 -86.70 78.83
C ASP A 132 28.59 -86.93 77.33
N LYS A 133 28.10 -86.04 76.45
CA LYS A 133 28.37 -86.10 75.00
C LYS A 133 29.84 -85.80 74.62
N PHE A 134 30.59 -85.12 75.49
CA PHE A 134 31.99 -84.73 75.25
C PHE A 134 33.02 -85.53 76.09
N LYS A 135 32.59 -86.29 77.11
CA LYS A 135 33.45 -87.02 78.06
C LYS A 135 34.40 -88.06 77.45
N GLY A 136 34.17 -88.50 76.21
CA GLY A 136 34.98 -89.52 75.52
C GLY A 136 36.09 -88.99 74.59
N TYR A 137 36.29 -87.67 74.48
CA TYR A 137 37.10 -87.08 73.40
C TYR A 137 38.34 -86.28 73.87
N VAL A 138 38.77 -86.41 75.12
CA VAL A 138 39.98 -85.75 75.65
C VAL A 138 41.15 -86.75 75.71
N PRO A 139 42.20 -86.63 74.85
CA PRO A 139 43.33 -87.56 74.86
C PRO A 139 44.39 -87.20 75.91
N ASP A 140 44.81 -88.17 76.72
CA ASP A 140 45.88 -88.02 77.71
C ASP A 140 47.27 -88.41 77.13
N ARG A 141 48.24 -87.52 77.35
CA ARG A 141 49.71 -87.46 77.07
C ARG A 141 50.33 -87.80 75.67
N VAL A 142 51.02 -86.76 75.16
CA VAL A 142 52.21 -86.60 74.28
C VAL A 142 52.20 -87.04 72.79
N SER A 143 51.24 -87.84 72.29
CA SER A 143 50.88 -87.87 70.84
C SER A 143 49.99 -86.67 70.42
N LYS A 144 50.18 -85.54 71.12
CA LYS A 144 49.12 -84.66 71.65
C LYS A 144 48.58 -83.56 70.73
N LYS A 145 49.26 -83.16 69.64
CA LYS A 145 48.75 -82.07 68.76
C LYS A 145 47.78 -82.54 67.68
N LEU A 146 48.11 -83.61 66.94
CA LEU A 146 47.22 -84.12 65.88
C LEU A 146 45.96 -84.75 66.46
N GLY A 147 46.08 -85.57 67.52
CA GLY A 147 44.93 -86.17 68.21
C GLY A 147 43.97 -85.12 68.79
N TYR A 148 44.50 -84.06 69.39
CA TYR A 148 43.71 -82.93 69.89
C TYR A 148 42.92 -82.24 68.78
N MET A 149 43.55 -82.00 67.63
CA MET A 149 42.89 -81.38 66.49
C MET A 149 41.81 -82.29 65.85
N TYR A 150 42.00 -83.61 65.85
CA TYR A 150 40.93 -84.54 65.47
C TYR A 150 39.74 -84.49 66.43
N SER A 151 39.98 -84.38 67.74
CA SER A 151 38.90 -84.17 68.72
C SER A 151 38.14 -82.87 68.46
N LEU A 152 38.86 -81.76 68.24
CA LEU A 152 38.24 -80.47 67.89
C LEU A 152 37.47 -80.53 66.56
N SER A 153 37.98 -81.27 65.57
CA SER A 153 37.27 -81.50 64.31
C SER A 153 35.98 -82.30 64.49
N ALA A 154 35.97 -83.28 65.40
CA ALA A 154 34.75 -84.01 65.76
C ALA A 154 33.73 -83.10 66.47
N ILE A 155 34.18 -82.18 67.31
CA ILE A 155 33.33 -81.16 67.95
C ILE A 155 32.73 -80.22 66.91
N ASP A 156 33.55 -79.64 66.03
CA ASP A 156 33.11 -78.79 64.91
C ASP A 156 32.06 -79.49 64.04
N ARG A 157 32.31 -80.75 63.67
CA ARG A 157 31.35 -81.55 62.90
C ARG A 157 30.02 -81.68 63.63
N LYS A 158 30.02 -81.99 64.94
CA LYS A 158 28.78 -82.03 65.73
C LYS A 158 28.08 -80.67 65.79
N LEU A 159 28.82 -79.56 65.89
CA LEU A 159 28.22 -78.21 65.89
C LEU A 159 27.52 -77.91 64.55
N ARG A 160 28.12 -78.32 63.42
CA ARG A 160 27.49 -78.23 62.09
C ARG A 160 26.29 -79.14 61.94
N ASP A 161 26.43 -80.41 62.32
CA ASP A 161 25.35 -81.41 62.19
C ASP A 161 24.13 -81.06 63.07
N ASN A 162 24.33 -80.28 64.15
CA ASN A 162 23.26 -79.73 64.99
C ASN A 162 22.85 -78.30 64.61
N TYR A 163 23.25 -77.79 63.44
CA TYR A 163 22.87 -76.48 62.90
C TYR A 163 23.22 -75.29 63.81
N ILE A 164 24.24 -75.40 64.67
CA ILE A 164 24.59 -74.34 65.62
C ILE A 164 25.05 -73.08 64.88
N TYR A 165 25.88 -73.22 63.84
CA TYR A 165 26.34 -72.10 63.02
C TYR A 165 25.19 -71.40 62.28
N ASP A 166 24.26 -72.18 61.72
CA ASP A 166 23.11 -71.64 61.00
C ASP A 166 22.14 -70.92 61.96
N ASN A 167 21.92 -71.47 63.15
CA ASN A 167 21.10 -70.84 64.18
C ASN A 167 21.73 -69.53 64.67
N LEU A 168 23.04 -69.51 64.93
CA LEU A 168 23.75 -68.29 65.33
C LEU A 168 23.72 -67.23 64.22
N LYS A 169 23.90 -67.64 62.97
CA LYS A 169 23.78 -66.75 61.81
C LYS A 169 22.37 -66.17 61.70
N TYR A 170 21.34 -66.99 61.88
CA TYR A 170 19.94 -66.57 61.86
C TYR A 170 19.63 -65.56 62.97
N ILE A 171 20.06 -65.87 64.20
CA ILE A 171 19.87 -64.99 65.37
C ILE A 171 20.56 -63.65 65.13
N LYS A 172 21.84 -63.66 64.69
CA LYS A 172 22.58 -62.44 64.35
C LYS A 172 21.84 -61.59 63.31
N GLN A 173 21.34 -62.21 62.24
CA GLN A 173 20.57 -61.51 61.21
C GLN A 173 19.27 -60.90 61.77
N GLY A 174 18.61 -61.56 62.73
CA GLY A 174 17.45 -61.02 63.45
C GLY A 174 17.79 -59.75 64.24
N PHE A 175 18.90 -59.77 65.00
CA PHE A 175 19.35 -58.59 65.76
C PHE A 175 19.88 -57.46 64.86
N ASP A 176 20.54 -57.77 63.74
CA ASP A 176 20.95 -56.77 62.76
C ASP A 176 19.73 -56.08 62.12
N LYS A 177 18.63 -56.82 61.87
CA LYS A 177 17.36 -56.24 61.43
C LYS A 177 16.71 -55.38 62.52
N GLY A 178 16.66 -55.88 63.76
CA GLY A 178 16.11 -55.13 64.90
C GLY A 178 16.85 -53.82 65.18
N SER A 179 18.19 -53.81 65.06
CA SER A 179 19.01 -52.61 65.21
C SER A 179 18.67 -51.53 64.16
N ARG A 180 18.44 -51.93 62.91
CA ARG A 180 17.99 -51.00 61.84
C ARG A 180 16.61 -50.42 62.14
N LEU A 181 15.69 -51.24 62.65
CA LEU A 181 14.35 -50.78 63.03
C LEU A 181 14.40 -49.79 64.21
N LEU A 182 15.18 -50.07 65.26
CA LEU A 182 15.37 -49.17 66.39
C LEU A 182 16.05 -47.84 65.98
N GLY A 183 16.99 -47.89 65.03
CA GLY A 183 17.59 -46.70 64.43
C GLY A 183 16.56 -45.80 63.74
N ASN A 184 15.59 -46.38 63.04
CA ASN A 184 14.49 -45.63 62.41
C ASN A 184 13.51 -45.06 63.45
N PHE A 185 13.25 -45.77 64.55
CA PHE A 185 12.41 -45.27 65.66
C PHE A 185 13.01 -44.07 66.37
N ASN A 186 14.33 -44.00 66.53
CA ASN A 186 15.00 -42.83 67.11
C ASN A 186 14.74 -41.55 66.27
N ASN A 187 14.56 -41.68 64.95
CA ASN A 187 14.16 -40.56 64.09
C ASN A 187 12.69 -40.17 64.26
N ALA A 188 11.81 -41.14 64.58
CA ALA A 188 10.41 -40.87 64.90
C ALA A 188 10.24 -40.13 66.25
N VAL A 189 11.07 -40.44 67.25
CA VAL A 189 11.10 -39.69 68.53
C VAL A 189 11.50 -38.22 68.31
N LYS A 190 12.51 -37.97 67.46
CA LYS A 190 12.90 -36.60 67.05
C LYS A 190 11.80 -35.84 66.30
N PHE A 191 10.91 -36.53 65.59
CA PHE A 191 9.76 -35.91 64.96
C PHE A 191 8.73 -35.42 65.98
N ILE A 192 8.45 -36.22 67.02
CA ILE A 192 7.50 -35.83 68.08
C ILE A 192 8.00 -34.58 68.82
N ASP A 193 9.31 -34.43 69.05
CA ASP A 193 9.92 -33.21 69.59
C ASP A 193 9.55 -31.94 68.78
N THR A 194 9.23 -32.05 67.49
CA THR A 194 8.89 -30.90 66.61
C THR A 194 7.47 -30.38 66.84
N PHE A 195 6.57 -31.20 67.38
CA PHE A 195 5.19 -30.80 67.75
C PHE A 195 5.10 -30.38 69.21
N SER A 196 6.23 -30.32 69.92
CA SER A 196 6.29 -29.72 71.24
C SER A 196 5.74 -28.28 71.17
N PRO A 197 4.90 -27.85 72.13
CA PRO A 197 4.40 -26.47 72.23
C PRO A 197 5.52 -25.40 72.24
N GLN A 198 6.78 -25.81 72.45
CA GLN A 198 7.95 -24.93 72.47
C GLN A 198 8.66 -24.77 71.11
N SER A 199 8.11 -25.34 70.03
CA SER A 199 8.66 -25.21 68.67
C SER A 199 8.57 -23.77 68.12
N THR A 200 9.70 -23.18 67.74
CA THR A 200 9.83 -21.77 67.26
C THR A 200 9.45 -21.55 65.79
N GLU A 201 9.08 -22.61 65.06
CA GLU A 201 8.78 -22.55 63.62
C GLU A 201 7.38 -21.93 63.38
N THR A 202 7.32 -20.69 62.88
CA THR A 202 6.05 -19.96 62.63
C THR A 202 5.50 -20.11 61.22
N ASN A 203 6.28 -20.63 60.26
CA ASN A 203 5.83 -20.80 58.87
C ASN A 203 4.94 -22.06 58.72
N PRO A 204 3.67 -21.93 58.31
CA PRO A 204 2.76 -23.06 58.11
C PRO A 204 3.26 -24.10 57.10
N VAL A 205 3.97 -23.66 56.05
CA VAL A 205 4.56 -24.56 55.04
C VAL A 205 5.68 -25.40 55.63
N GLY A 206 6.51 -24.80 56.49
CA GLY A 206 7.59 -25.50 57.20
C GLY A 206 7.06 -26.59 58.15
N ARG A 207 5.91 -26.36 58.79
CA ARG A 207 5.25 -27.37 59.64
C ARG A 207 4.68 -28.53 58.82
N LEU A 208 4.04 -28.25 57.69
CA LEU A 208 3.48 -29.26 56.80
C LEU A 208 4.58 -30.11 56.14
N GLN A 209 5.73 -29.52 55.82
CA GLN A 209 6.87 -30.26 55.26
C GLN A 209 7.33 -31.35 56.23
N LYS A 210 7.44 -31.01 57.52
CA LYS A 210 7.83 -31.98 58.55
C LYS A 210 6.80 -33.10 58.73
N VAL A 211 5.50 -32.79 58.65
CA VAL A 211 4.42 -33.82 58.66
C VAL A 211 4.58 -34.77 57.48
N LYS A 212 4.85 -34.26 56.28
CA LYS A 212 5.09 -35.08 55.09
C LYS A 212 6.32 -35.98 55.25
N ASP A 213 7.41 -35.44 55.78
CA ASP A 213 8.65 -36.21 56.00
C ASP A 213 8.40 -37.39 56.96
N PHE A 214 7.59 -37.18 58.01
CA PHE A 214 7.22 -38.26 58.93
C PHE A 214 6.25 -39.27 58.35
N LEU A 215 5.22 -38.83 57.62
CA LEU A 215 4.35 -39.77 56.93
C LEU A 215 5.15 -40.63 55.94
N SER A 216 6.18 -40.07 55.29
CA SER A 216 7.09 -40.83 54.43
C SER A 216 7.87 -41.89 55.22
N ILE A 217 8.40 -41.54 56.41
CA ILE A 217 9.08 -42.50 57.31
C ILE A 217 8.11 -43.60 57.78
N LEU A 218 6.88 -43.24 58.16
CA LEU A 218 5.86 -44.21 58.59
C LEU A 218 5.44 -45.14 57.45
N SER A 219 5.34 -44.61 56.22
CA SER A 219 5.07 -45.44 55.04
C SER A 219 6.21 -46.43 54.81
N ASP A 220 7.46 -45.98 54.90
CA ASP A 220 8.63 -46.84 54.78
C ASP A 220 8.65 -47.98 55.80
N ILE A 221 8.24 -47.69 57.04
CA ILE A 221 8.09 -48.70 58.10
C ILE A 221 6.91 -49.63 57.81
N ALA A 222 5.82 -49.11 57.25
CA ALA A 222 4.60 -49.85 56.95
C ALA A 222 4.67 -50.63 55.62
N LYS A 223 5.72 -50.46 54.80
CA LYS A 223 5.93 -51.20 53.52
C LYS A 223 5.67 -52.71 53.57
N PRO A 224 5.98 -53.45 54.64
CA PRO A 224 5.65 -54.88 54.75
C PRO A 224 4.15 -55.18 54.87
N ILE A 225 3.31 -54.16 55.09
CA ILE A 225 1.85 -54.22 55.25
C ILE A 225 1.23 -53.40 54.10
N PRO A 226 0.94 -54.03 52.94
CA PRO A 226 0.65 -53.32 51.68
C PRO A 226 -0.44 -52.25 51.79
N LEU A 227 -1.54 -52.54 52.49
CA LEU A 227 -2.67 -51.61 52.63
C LEU A 227 -2.34 -50.38 53.48
N MET A 228 -1.46 -50.52 54.48
CA MET A 228 -1.17 -49.44 55.42
C MET A 228 -0.14 -48.47 54.85
N SER A 229 0.84 -48.98 54.10
CA SER A 229 1.79 -48.14 53.35
C SER A 229 1.09 -47.27 52.32
N ASP A 230 0.15 -47.82 51.54
CA ASP A 230 -0.59 -47.08 50.51
C ASP A 230 -1.44 -45.93 51.10
N VAL A 231 -2.08 -46.16 52.25
CA VAL A 231 -2.86 -45.14 52.95
C VAL A 231 -1.95 -44.01 53.44
N ILE A 232 -0.82 -44.34 54.07
CA ILE A 232 0.11 -43.34 54.60
C ILE A 232 0.76 -42.54 53.46
N ASP A 233 1.14 -43.19 52.36
CA ASP A 233 1.64 -42.54 51.14
C ASP A 233 0.61 -41.58 50.53
N SER A 234 -0.67 -41.96 50.55
CA SER A 234 -1.75 -41.08 50.08
C SER A 234 -1.85 -39.81 50.93
N TYR A 235 -1.71 -39.90 52.25
CA TYR A 235 -1.70 -38.72 53.13
C TYR A 235 -0.45 -37.85 52.92
N ALA A 236 0.72 -38.47 52.71
CA ALA A 236 1.95 -37.74 52.38
C ALA A 236 1.81 -36.95 51.06
N LYS A 237 1.26 -37.59 50.02
CA LYS A 237 0.97 -36.94 48.73
C LYS A 237 -0.08 -35.83 48.84
N ALA A 238 -1.10 -36.00 49.67
CA ALA A 238 -2.08 -34.95 49.93
C ALA A 238 -1.46 -33.73 50.63
N THR A 239 -0.54 -33.97 51.57
CA THR A 239 0.20 -32.89 52.26
C THR A 239 1.10 -32.13 51.28
N ASP A 240 1.74 -32.82 50.34
CA ASP A 240 2.49 -32.19 49.23
C ASP A 240 1.61 -31.28 48.37
N GLY A 241 0.44 -31.76 47.96
CA GLY A 241 -0.51 -30.96 47.19
C GLY A 241 -0.92 -29.68 47.92
N PHE A 242 -1.16 -29.77 49.23
CA PHE A 242 -1.55 -28.64 50.07
C PHE A 242 -0.41 -27.63 50.28
N MET A 243 0.81 -28.10 50.54
CA MET A 243 1.99 -27.24 50.65
C MET A 243 2.25 -26.43 49.38
N LYS A 244 2.15 -27.09 48.22
CA LYS A 244 2.33 -26.41 46.93
C LYS A 244 1.28 -25.32 46.74
N ALA A 245 0.01 -25.61 47.02
CA ALA A 245 -1.06 -24.62 46.93
C ALA A 245 -0.86 -23.41 47.86
N LEU A 246 -0.38 -23.64 49.08
CA LEU A 246 -0.07 -22.57 50.03
C LEU A 246 1.13 -21.72 49.61
N SER A 247 2.20 -22.35 49.11
CA SER A 247 3.35 -21.62 48.57
C SER A 247 2.98 -20.80 47.33
N ASP A 248 2.17 -21.36 46.44
CA ASP A 248 1.67 -20.65 45.26
C ASP A 248 0.78 -19.46 45.65
N LEU A 249 -0.05 -19.62 46.69
CA LEU A 249 -0.86 -18.54 47.25
C LEU A 249 0.00 -17.44 47.90
N ASP A 250 1.00 -17.81 48.69
CA ASP A 250 1.91 -16.85 49.34
C ASP A 250 2.72 -16.06 48.30
N ASN A 251 3.25 -16.74 47.27
CA ASN A 251 3.91 -16.10 46.14
C ASN A 251 2.97 -15.12 45.41
N LYS A 252 1.73 -15.52 45.13
CA LYS A 252 0.73 -14.62 44.52
C LYS A 252 0.36 -13.44 45.42
N LEU A 253 0.32 -13.62 46.74
CA LEU A 253 0.08 -12.55 47.70
C LEU A 253 1.27 -11.59 47.80
N LEU A 254 2.49 -12.10 47.75
CA LEU A 254 3.71 -11.30 47.69
C LEU A 254 3.80 -10.52 46.38
N GLU A 255 3.51 -11.14 45.23
CA GLU A 255 3.43 -10.47 43.94
C GLU A 255 2.33 -9.40 43.93
N ALA A 256 1.13 -9.69 44.46
CA ALA A 256 0.04 -8.72 44.58
C ALA A 256 0.42 -7.54 45.49
N ARG A 257 1.11 -7.81 46.61
CA ARG A 257 1.60 -6.76 47.52
C ARG A 257 2.73 -5.94 46.91
N GLN A 258 3.68 -6.56 46.23
CA GLN A 258 4.77 -5.85 45.56
C GLN A 258 4.28 -5.09 44.33
N GLY A 259 3.22 -5.58 43.67
CA GLY A 259 2.60 -4.92 42.53
C GLY A 259 1.72 -3.75 42.92
N SER A 260 1.15 -3.69 44.12
CA SER A 260 0.21 -2.63 44.49
C SER A 260 0.89 -1.33 44.92
N LEU A 261 0.26 -0.19 44.63
CA LEU A 261 0.75 1.15 44.89
C LEU A 261 1.12 1.36 46.38
N CYS A 262 0.30 0.80 47.29
CA CYS A 262 0.53 0.89 48.73
C CYS A 262 1.19 -0.35 49.36
N GLY A 263 1.34 -1.46 48.63
CA GLY A 263 1.99 -2.66 49.18
C GLY A 263 3.52 -2.55 49.19
N GLN A 264 4.10 -1.62 48.42
CA GLN A 264 5.51 -1.25 48.47
C GLN A 264 5.79 -0.27 49.64
N ARG A 265 5.74 -0.76 50.88
CA ARG A 265 6.01 0.06 52.07
C ARG A 265 7.37 0.77 51.95
N GLY A 266 7.34 2.10 51.89
CA GLY A 266 8.53 2.97 51.96
C GLY A 266 9.22 3.32 50.63
N VAL A 267 8.95 2.60 49.53
CA VAL A 267 9.62 2.86 48.23
C VAL A 267 9.01 4.07 47.51
N ASP A 268 7.72 4.36 47.73
CA ASP A 268 6.95 5.40 47.03
C ASP A 268 6.11 6.28 47.98
N SER A 269 6.64 6.58 49.16
CA SER A 269 5.90 7.31 50.22
C SER A 269 5.26 8.61 49.74
N ASN A 270 5.95 9.38 48.88
CA ASN A 270 5.41 10.64 48.32
C ASN A 270 4.24 10.40 47.36
N ILE A 271 4.30 9.34 46.54
CA ILE A 271 3.23 8.98 45.60
C ILE A 271 2.01 8.49 46.36
N GLN A 272 2.24 7.64 47.37
CA GLN A 272 1.19 7.12 48.26
C GLN A 272 0.49 8.26 49.01
N ALA A 273 1.25 9.19 49.59
CA ALA A 273 0.71 10.36 50.28
C ALA A 273 -0.12 11.23 49.33
N PHE A 274 0.37 11.51 48.12
CA PHE A 274 -0.39 12.26 47.12
C PHE A 274 -1.70 11.53 46.74
N PHE A 275 -1.63 10.22 46.48
CA PHE A 275 -2.78 9.44 46.07
C PHE A 275 -3.86 9.44 47.15
N GLN A 276 -3.48 9.19 48.41
CA GLN A 276 -4.39 9.21 49.55
C GLN A 276 -5.00 10.60 49.79
N GLN A 277 -4.20 11.67 49.62
CA GLN A 277 -4.66 13.03 49.80
C GLN A 277 -5.67 13.48 48.72
N ASN A 278 -5.41 13.13 47.45
CA ASN A 278 -6.19 13.63 46.31
C ASN A 278 -7.34 12.68 45.90
N TYR A 279 -7.25 11.40 46.25
CA TYR A 279 -8.24 10.36 45.91
C TYR A 279 -8.65 9.54 47.14
N PRO A 280 -9.17 10.16 48.22
CA PRO A 280 -9.46 9.48 49.49
C PRO A 280 -10.55 8.40 49.39
N SER A 281 -11.32 8.36 48.29
CA SER A 281 -12.36 7.36 48.02
C SER A 281 -11.85 6.11 47.26
N GLU A 282 -10.55 6.07 46.96
CA GLU A 282 -9.89 4.97 46.24
C GLU A 282 -8.96 4.21 47.21
N ASP A 283 -8.99 2.87 47.17
CA ASP A 283 -8.07 2.04 47.96
C ASP A 283 -6.79 1.76 47.16
N CYS A 284 -5.68 2.38 47.56
CA CYS A 284 -4.39 2.22 46.91
C CYS A 284 -3.83 0.77 46.95
N LEU A 285 -4.33 -0.13 47.80
CA LEU A 285 -3.99 -1.55 47.76
C LEU A 285 -4.56 -2.27 46.53
N THR A 286 -5.59 -1.70 45.90
CA THR A 286 -6.21 -2.25 44.69
C THR A 286 -5.57 -1.76 43.40
N TYR A 287 -4.58 -0.85 43.47
CA TYR A 287 -3.93 -0.28 42.28
C TYR A 287 -2.61 -0.98 41.98
N PHE A 288 -2.56 -1.79 40.92
CA PHE A 288 -1.39 -2.59 40.56
C PHE A 288 -0.56 -1.92 39.47
N ALA A 289 0.77 -1.92 39.61
CA ALA A 289 1.69 -1.32 38.65
C ALA A 289 1.47 -1.92 37.26
N LEU A 290 1.32 -1.05 36.26
CA LEU A 290 1.25 -1.46 34.87
C LEU A 290 2.65 -1.88 34.40
N PRO A 291 2.81 -3.08 33.79
CA PRO A 291 4.10 -3.52 33.29
C PRO A 291 4.61 -2.54 32.24
N SER A 292 5.87 -2.09 32.37
CA SER A 292 6.50 -1.21 31.38
C SER A 292 6.60 -1.87 30.00
N SER A 293 6.65 -3.20 29.94
CA SER A 293 6.61 -3.97 28.68
C SER A 293 5.29 -3.82 27.92
N GLN A 294 4.17 -3.62 28.61
CA GLN A 294 2.86 -3.42 27.99
C GLN A 294 2.69 -1.98 27.48
N TYR A 295 3.35 -1.02 28.14
CA TYR A 295 3.25 0.41 27.82
C TYR A 295 4.64 1.06 27.72
N PRO A 296 5.49 0.64 26.78
CA PRO A 296 6.92 1.02 26.74
C PRO A 296 7.13 2.53 26.61
N HIS A 297 6.24 3.20 25.89
CA HIS A 297 6.32 4.65 25.67
C HIS A 297 5.97 5.51 26.89
N LEU A 298 5.43 4.93 27.97
CA LEU A 298 5.11 5.73 29.16
C LEU A 298 6.35 6.21 29.89
N SER A 299 7.46 5.45 29.88
CA SER A 299 8.67 5.82 30.64
C SER A 299 9.12 7.24 30.31
N PRO A 300 9.25 8.15 31.30
CA PRO A 300 9.40 7.90 32.74
C PRO A 300 8.10 7.93 33.58
N ILE A 301 6.94 8.11 32.96
CA ILE A 301 5.63 8.12 33.63
C ILE A 301 5.37 6.74 34.23
N ARG A 302 5.11 6.73 35.54
CA ARG A 302 4.73 5.51 36.27
C ARG A 302 3.21 5.40 36.28
N ALA A 303 2.71 4.18 36.14
CA ALA A 303 1.28 3.93 35.99
C ALA A 303 0.82 2.73 36.82
N TRP A 304 -0.37 2.83 37.40
CA TRP A 304 -1.02 1.76 38.15
C TRP A 304 -2.48 1.63 37.70
N LYS A 305 -2.99 0.41 37.59
CA LYS A 305 -4.38 0.10 37.22
C LYS A 305 -5.14 -0.39 38.43
N GLY A 306 -6.32 0.21 38.68
CA GLY A 306 -7.25 -0.27 39.68
C GLY A 306 -7.77 -1.66 39.34
N GLY A 307 -7.78 -2.56 40.32
CA GLY A 307 -8.25 -3.94 40.16
C GLY A 307 -9.77 -4.04 40.09
N GLU A 308 -10.46 -3.31 40.98
CA GLU A 308 -11.94 -3.33 41.07
C GLU A 308 -12.60 -2.21 40.25
N ARG A 309 -11.90 -1.10 40.08
CA ARG A 309 -12.37 0.06 39.33
C ARG A 309 -11.59 0.21 38.05
N SER A 310 -12.28 0.57 36.98
CA SER A 310 -11.74 0.79 35.64
C SER A 310 -10.89 2.07 35.55
N HIS A 311 -10.08 2.42 36.55
CA HIS A 311 -9.24 3.62 36.57
C HIS A 311 -7.76 3.29 36.45
N ILE A 312 -6.99 4.23 35.93
CA ILE A 312 -5.53 4.19 35.83
C ILE A 312 -4.99 5.46 36.49
N PHE A 313 -4.09 5.26 37.45
CA PHE A 313 -3.35 6.33 38.10
C PHE A 313 -2.00 6.50 37.42
N LEU A 314 -1.67 7.73 37.02
CA LEU A 314 -0.40 8.09 36.40
C LEU A 314 0.35 9.06 37.30
N TRP A 315 1.68 8.95 37.32
CA TRP A 315 2.57 9.81 38.10
C TRP A 315 3.78 10.28 37.27
N LEU A 316 4.05 11.59 37.31
CA LEU A 316 5.23 12.23 36.71
C LEU A 316 5.62 13.44 37.57
N ASP A 317 6.88 13.52 38.00
CA ASP A 317 7.50 14.69 38.66
C ASP A 317 6.65 15.38 39.73
N ASN A 318 6.14 14.60 40.69
CA ASN A 318 5.29 15.05 41.81
C ASN A 318 3.84 15.43 41.47
N VAL A 319 3.40 15.14 40.25
CA VAL A 319 2.00 15.31 39.83
C VAL A 319 1.40 13.93 39.58
N GLY A 320 0.24 13.69 40.18
CA GLY A 320 -0.57 12.50 39.93
C GLY A 320 -1.88 12.83 39.23
N VAL A 321 -2.35 11.92 38.38
CA VAL A 321 -3.67 12.02 37.76
C VAL A 321 -4.36 10.66 37.70
N LEU A 322 -5.63 10.61 38.06
CA LEU A 322 -6.49 9.45 37.94
C LEU A 322 -7.40 9.60 36.71
N ILE A 323 -7.38 8.62 35.80
CA ILE A 323 -8.14 8.63 34.55
C ILE A 323 -8.88 7.30 34.36
N ASP A 324 -10.09 7.34 33.79
CA ASP A 324 -10.79 6.13 33.34
C ASP A 324 -9.98 5.35 32.30
N SER A 325 -9.95 4.04 32.43
CA SER A 325 -9.14 3.12 31.63
C SER A 325 -9.52 3.13 30.14
N GLY A 326 -10.80 3.33 29.82
CA GLY A 326 -11.26 3.49 28.44
C GLY A 326 -10.70 4.78 27.85
N ASN A 327 -10.77 5.88 28.61
CA ASN A 327 -10.18 7.15 28.19
C ASN A 327 -8.64 7.05 28.08
N PHE A 328 -7.97 6.48 29.07
CA PHE A 328 -6.53 6.25 29.05
C PHE A 328 -6.09 5.47 27.82
N PHE A 329 -6.79 4.39 27.48
CA PHE A 329 -6.42 3.57 26.32
C PHE A 329 -6.45 4.37 25.01
N ILE A 330 -7.46 5.24 24.83
CA ILE A 330 -7.54 6.12 23.66
C ILE A 330 -6.37 7.11 23.64
N VAL A 331 -6.12 7.81 24.75
CA VAL A 331 -5.03 8.81 24.82
C VAL A 331 -3.66 8.15 24.67
N TYR A 332 -3.45 6.98 25.27
CA TYR A 332 -2.22 6.23 25.17
C TYR A 332 -1.97 5.75 23.74
N ARG A 333 -2.99 5.24 23.03
CA ARG A 333 -2.84 4.85 21.62
C ARG A 333 -2.39 6.02 20.76
N TYR A 334 -3.01 7.17 20.90
CA TYR A 334 -2.59 8.40 20.21
C TYR A 334 -1.17 8.81 20.56
N TYR A 335 -0.82 8.75 21.85
CA TYR A 335 0.51 9.10 22.31
C TYR A 335 1.59 8.15 21.79
N SER A 336 1.34 6.85 21.85
CA SER A 336 2.19 5.78 21.32
C SER A 336 2.43 5.98 19.83
N ALA A 337 1.36 6.19 19.05
CA ALA A 337 1.46 6.41 17.61
C ALA A 337 2.30 7.65 17.26
N LEU A 338 2.19 8.73 18.05
CA LEU A 338 3.01 9.93 17.85
C LEU A 338 4.47 9.74 18.28
N LYS A 339 4.73 8.93 19.32
CA LYS A 339 6.10 8.58 19.73
C LYS A 339 6.80 7.68 18.71
N GLU A 340 6.04 6.79 18.09
CA GLU A 340 6.53 5.88 17.03
C GLU A 340 6.54 6.52 15.65
N SER A 341 5.94 7.72 15.50
CA SER A 341 5.94 8.43 14.22
C SER A 341 7.37 8.66 13.72
N ILE A 342 7.58 8.36 12.44
CA ILE A 342 8.84 8.65 11.73
C ILE A 342 9.16 10.15 11.70
N ASN A 343 8.16 10.99 11.94
CA ASN A 343 8.29 12.44 11.93
C ASN A 343 8.48 12.94 13.35
N TYR A 344 9.73 13.20 13.73
CA TYR A 344 10.07 13.73 15.06
C TYR A 344 9.31 15.01 15.42
N GLY A 345 8.89 15.81 14.44
CA GLY A 345 8.05 17.00 14.67
C GLY A 345 6.64 16.69 15.21
N ASN A 346 6.18 15.44 15.07
CA ASN A 346 4.89 14.98 15.58
C ASN A 346 5.01 14.46 17.03
N HIS A 347 6.22 14.28 17.56
CA HIS A 347 6.43 13.68 18.88
C HIS A 347 5.86 14.55 19.99
N VAL A 348 5.21 13.90 20.95
CA VAL A 348 4.60 14.56 22.11
C VAL A 348 5.53 14.39 23.31
N SER A 349 5.81 15.48 24.04
CA SER A 349 6.57 15.42 25.28
C SER A 349 5.75 14.74 26.39
N TYR A 350 6.43 14.16 27.38
CA TYR A 350 5.77 13.55 28.55
C TYR A 350 4.88 14.57 29.27
N ASP A 351 5.37 15.80 29.45
CA ASP A 351 4.60 16.90 30.06
C ASP A 351 3.32 17.22 29.29
N ARG A 352 3.38 17.24 27.95
CA ARG A 352 2.22 17.54 27.12
C ARG A 352 1.18 16.43 27.20
N PHE A 353 1.62 15.17 27.18
CA PHE A 353 0.75 14.01 27.38
C PHE A 353 0.07 14.07 28.75
N PHE A 354 0.85 14.28 29.81
CA PHE A 354 0.39 14.28 31.18
C PHE A 354 -0.58 15.45 31.47
N ASN A 355 -0.25 16.66 30.99
CA ASN A 355 -1.12 17.84 31.11
C ASN A 355 -2.45 17.66 30.35
N MET A 356 -2.43 16.98 29.20
CA MET A 356 -3.65 16.73 28.45
C MET A 356 -4.55 15.72 29.18
N ILE A 357 -3.98 14.65 29.74
CA ILE A 357 -4.73 13.69 30.57
C ILE A 357 -5.40 14.41 31.74
N ARG A 358 -4.70 15.31 32.43
CA ARG A 358 -5.26 16.12 33.53
C ARG A 358 -6.41 17.01 33.09
N ALA A 359 -6.40 17.52 31.85
CA ALA A 359 -7.51 18.32 31.33
C ALA A 359 -8.75 17.45 31.01
N ILE A 360 -8.55 16.24 30.47
CA ILE A 360 -9.63 15.33 30.02
C ILE A 360 -10.49 14.85 31.18
N THR A 361 -9.87 14.52 32.32
CA THR A 361 -10.50 13.89 33.49
C THR A 361 -11.60 14.73 34.11
N THR A 362 -11.69 16.02 33.74
CA THR A 362 -12.67 16.93 34.32
C THR A 362 -13.94 17.10 33.47
N LYS A 363 -13.92 16.96 32.13
CA LYS A 363 -15.04 17.45 31.27
C LYS A 363 -15.23 16.83 29.87
N SER A 364 -14.58 15.74 29.46
CA SER A 364 -14.57 15.37 28.02
C SER A 364 -15.15 13.99 27.65
N ASN A 365 -16.02 13.98 26.64
CA ASN A 365 -16.46 12.78 25.93
C ASN A 365 -15.39 12.39 24.90
N LEU A 366 -14.34 11.71 25.36
CA LEU A 366 -13.20 11.34 24.52
C LEU A 366 -13.58 10.36 23.41
N ALA A 367 -14.59 9.52 23.63
CA ALA A 367 -15.15 8.65 22.60
C ALA A 367 -15.70 9.46 21.42
N ALA A 368 -16.46 10.53 21.68
CA ALA A 368 -16.95 11.41 20.62
C ALA A 368 -15.81 12.14 19.87
N LEU A 369 -14.72 12.50 20.55
CA LEU A 369 -13.53 13.05 19.90
C LEU A 369 -12.83 12.01 19.03
N LYS A 370 -12.71 10.77 19.51
CA LYS A 370 -12.16 9.65 18.73
C LYS A 370 -12.96 9.43 17.46
N ASP A 371 -14.27 9.33 17.56
CA ASP A 371 -15.14 9.14 16.39
C ASP A 371 -15.04 10.31 15.41
N ARG A 372 -15.00 11.55 15.94
CA ARG A 372 -14.80 12.76 15.12
C ARG A 372 -13.47 12.73 14.37
N PHE A 373 -12.36 12.41 15.05
CA PHE A 373 -11.04 12.38 14.43
C PHE A 373 -10.91 11.20 13.46
N GLY A 374 -11.51 10.06 13.73
CA GLY A 374 -11.60 8.95 12.78
C GLY A 374 -12.36 9.33 11.52
N ASN A 375 -13.45 10.10 11.65
CA ASN A 375 -14.17 10.65 10.49
C ASN A 375 -13.32 11.65 9.70
N TYR A 376 -12.55 12.52 10.37
CA TYR A 376 -11.59 13.39 9.69
C TYR A 376 -10.51 12.57 8.99
N TYR A 377 -9.90 11.59 9.64
CA TYR A 377 -8.91 10.71 9.01
C TYR A 377 -9.47 10.03 7.75
N LYS A 378 -10.67 9.43 7.83
CA LYS A 378 -11.33 8.83 6.66
C LYS A 378 -11.51 9.85 5.54
N ARG A 379 -11.91 11.08 5.87
CA ARG A 379 -12.11 12.14 4.88
C ARG A 379 -10.80 12.65 4.27
N PHE A 380 -9.72 12.76 5.04
CA PHE A 380 -8.44 13.31 4.55
C PHE A 380 -7.56 12.25 3.87
N GLU A 381 -7.58 11.01 4.34
CA GLU A 381 -6.71 9.94 3.85
C GLU A 381 -7.42 8.89 2.98
N LYS A 382 -8.72 8.66 3.14
CA LYS A 382 -9.45 7.62 2.37
C LYS A 382 -10.33 8.19 1.26
N ASP A 383 -10.79 9.44 1.36
CA ASP A 383 -11.57 10.09 0.31
C ASP A 383 -10.66 10.78 -0.72
N TYR A 384 -10.40 10.07 -1.82
CA TYR A 384 -9.53 10.57 -2.89
C TYR A 384 -10.03 11.89 -3.50
N LYS A 385 -11.34 12.13 -3.55
CA LYS A 385 -11.90 13.35 -4.14
C LYS A 385 -11.62 14.55 -3.25
N PHE A 386 -11.80 14.38 -1.94
CA PHE A 386 -11.47 15.43 -0.97
C PHE A 386 -9.96 15.72 -0.95
N LYS A 387 -9.14 14.67 -1.02
CA LYS A 387 -7.69 14.80 -1.16
C LYS A 387 -7.29 15.60 -2.40
N GLU A 388 -7.90 15.31 -3.54
CA GLU A 388 -7.68 16.05 -4.80
C GLU A 388 -8.03 17.54 -4.67
N VAL A 389 -9.11 17.88 -3.94
CA VAL A 389 -9.46 19.27 -3.62
C VAL A 389 -8.35 19.93 -2.80
N LEU A 390 -7.85 19.27 -1.76
CA LEU A 390 -6.77 19.81 -0.93
C LEU A 390 -5.44 19.96 -1.68
N GLU A 391 -5.14 19.05 -2.60
CA GLU A 391 -3.97 19.12 -3.47
C GLU A 391 -4.04 20.32 -4.42
N LEU A 392 -5.20 20.55 -5.04
CA LEU A 392 -5.39 21.68 -5.96
C LEU A 392 -5.38 23.04 -5.24
N GLU A 393 -5.81 23.08 -3.97
CA GLU A 393 -5.64 24.28 -3.11
C GLU A 393 -4.22 24.42 -2.55
N GLY A 394 -3.37 23.41 -2.71
CA GLY A 394 -1.99 23.41 -2.21
C GLY A 394 -1.86 23.15 -0.71
N TYR A 395 -2.91 22.67 -0.04
CA TYR A 395 -2.87 22.28 1.38
C TYR A 395 -2.33 20.86 1.57
N TYR A 396 -2.36 20.03 0.53
CA TYR A 396 -1.85 18.67 0.57
C TYR A 396 -0.82 18.45 -0.54
N LYS A 397 0.32 17.85 -0.22
CA LYS A 397 1.31 17.43 -1.22
C LYS A 397 2.10 16.23 -0.70
N GLN A 398 2.05 15.10 -1.42
CA GLN A 398 2.87 13.91 -1.13
C GLN A 398 2.78 13.39 0.32
N GLY A 399 1.60 13.48 0.97
CA GLY A 399 1.45 13.06 2.37
C GLY A 399 1.67 14.17 3.40
N ASN A 400 2.11 15.35 2.96
CA ASN A 400 2.31 16.51 3.82
C ASN A 400 1.13 17.46 3.75
N PHE A 401 0.69 17.91 4.92
CA PHE A 401 -0.39 18.83 5.12
C PHE A 401 0.14 20.21 5.55
N LYS A 402 -0.19 21.27 4.83
CA LYS A 402 0.26 22.64 5.14
C LYS A 402 -0.72 23.33 6.09
N SER A 403 -0.20 23.87 7.19
CA SER A 403 -1.00 24.64 8.15
C SER A 403 -1.64 25.88 7.51
N LEU A 404 -2.88 26.20 7.92
CA LEU A 404 -3.57 27.43 7.51
C LEU A 404 -2.95 28.67 8.17
N GLN A 405 -2.52 28.53 9.42
CA GLN A 405 -2.08 29.65 10.26
C GLN A 405 -0.61 30.01 10.04
N LYS A 406 0.23 29.02 9.71
CA LYS A 406 1.67 29.18 9.58
C LYS A 406 2.15 28.51 8.30
N ARG A 407 2.31 29.29 7.22
CA ARG A 407 2.69 28.80 5.87
C ARG A 407 3.94 27.90 5.81
N LEU A 408 4.76 27.87 6.86
CA LEU A 408 5.99 27.07 6.96
C LEU A 408 5.83 25.79 7.79
N LEU A 409 4.71 25.58 8.50
CA LEU A 409 4.48 24.33 9.22
C LEU A 409 3.82 23.32 8.27
N GLU A 410 4.57 22.29 7.92
CA GLU A 410 4.07 21.10 7.24
C GLU A 410 3.93 19.97 8.26
N TYR A 411 2.77 19.36 8.30
CA TYR A 411 2.48 18.17 9.09
C TYR A 411 2.55 16.97 8.16
N GLN A 412 3.53 16.11 8.34
CA GLN A 412 3.59 14.86 7.61
C GLN A 412 2.72 13.83 8.33
N LEU A 413 1.71 13.31 7.63
CA LEU A 413 0.80 12.31 8.18
C LEU A 413 1.45 10.93 8.00
N GLY A 414 1.88 10.27 9.07
CA GLY A 414 2.50 8.92 8.99
C GLY A 414 1.51 7.78 8.72
N GLY A 415 0.36 8.08 8.12
CA GLY A 415 -0.51 7.13 7.46
C GLY A 415 -1.49 6.36 8.35
N SER A 416 -1.29 6.31 9.67
CA SER A 416 -2.23 5.63 10.59
C SER A 416 -3.33 6.56 11.13
N GLU A 417 -4.52 5.99 11.41
CA GLU A 417 -5.64 6.72 12.03
C GLU A 417 -5.29 7.21 13.44
N ASP A 418 -4.52 6.42 14.20
CA ASP A 418 -4.13 6.75 15.57
C ASP A 418 -3.11 7.91 15.62
N GLU A 419 -2.17 7.98 14.67
CA GLU A 419 -1.24 9.11 14.58
C GLU A 419 -1.97 10.40 14.18
N PHE A 420 -2.87 10.33 13.20
CA PHE A 420 -3.71 11.47 12.81
C PHE A 420 -4.59 11.94 13.97
N GLY A 421 -5.26 10.99 14.64
CA GLY A 421 -6.06 11.24 15.84
C GLY A 421 -5.24 11.87 16.95
N GLY A 422 -4.00 11.39 17.15
CA GLY A 422 -3.06 11.97 18.10
C GLY A 422 -2.67 13.40 17.75
N LEU A 423 -2.36 13.70 16.49
CA LEU A 423 -2.08 15.08 16.07
C LEU A 423 -3.27 15.99 16.35
N CYS A 424 -4.50 15.58 16.00
CA CYS A 424 -5.70 16.34 16.33
C CYS A 424 -5.91 16.48 17.85
N PHE A 425 -5.51 15.47 18.63
CA PHE A 425 -5.70 15.45 20.06
C PHE A 425 -4.71 16.39 20.78
N PHE A 426 -3.41 16.22 20.54
CA PHE A 426 -2.35 16.93 21.28
C PHE A 426 -1.97 18.27 20.67
N ASN A 427 -2.19 18.48 19.37
CA ASN A 427 -1.89 19.72 18.65
C ASN A 427 -3.18 20.45 18.24
N SER A 428 -3.54 21.47 19.01
CA SER A 428 -4.75 22.26 18.77
C SER A 428 -4.70 23.07 17.47
N SER A 429 -3.51 23.50 17.01
CA SER A 429 -3.35 24.22 15.74
C SER A 429 -3.67 23.29 14.57
N PHE A 430 -3.09 22.08 14.58
CA PHE A 430 -3.42 21.06 13.58
C PHE A 430 -4.91 20.71 13.58
N ARG A 431 -5.51 20.47 14.76
CA ARG A 431 -6.96 20.21 14.87
C ARG A 431 -7.81 21.31 14.24
N ASN A 432 -7.52 22.56 14.58
CA ASN A 432 -8.29 23.69 14.07
C ASN A 432 -8.14 23.81 12.54
N ASP A 433 -6.95 23.53 11.99
CA ASP A 433 -6.72 23.54 10.55
C ASP A 433 -7.52 22.42 9.84
N ILE A 434 -7.50 21.20 10.39
CA ILE A 434 -8.29 20.07 9.88
C ILE A 434 -9.79 20.37 9.94
N GLU A 435 -10.29 20.89 11.07
CA GLU A 435 -11.69 21.25 11.22
C GLU A 435 -12.11 22.37 10.23
N ALA A 436 -11.28 23.40 10.08
CA ALA A 436 -11.53 24.51 9.16
C ALA A 436 -11.57 24.03 7.71
N LEU A 437 -10.63 23.19 7.28
CA LEU A 437 -10.60 22.64 5.93
C LEU A 437 -11.74 21.66 5.68
N HIS A 438 -12.05 20.79 6.64
CA HIS A 438 -13.20 19.89 6.56
C HIS A 438 -14.48 20.69 6.32
N ASN A 439 -14.75 21.68 7.18
CA ASN A 439 -15.95 22.50 7.07
C ASN A 439 -15.99 23.34 5.80
N LYS A 440 -14.83 23.87 5.36
CA LYS A 440 -14.74 24.67 4.15
C LYS A 440 -14.95 23.86 2.89
N TYR A 441 -14.45 22.63 2.80
CA TYR A 441 -14.43 21.84 1.56
C TYR A 441 -15.26 20.54 1.60
N LYS A 442 -16.08 20.31 2.64
CA LYS A 442 -16.91 19.09 2.76
C LYS A 442 -17.84 18.86 1.55
N ASP A 443 -18.29 19.93 0.90
CA ASP A 443 -19.18 19.87 -0.27
C ASP A 443 -18.44 20.18 -1.58
N ALA A 444 -17.12 20.36 -1.51
CA ALA A 444 -16.29 20.68 -2.66
C ALA A 444 -16.04 19.46 -3.54
N PHE A 445 -15.89 19.70 -4.84
CA PHE A 445 -15.39 18.71 -5.78
C PHE A 445 -14.49 19.36 -6.83
N VAL A 446 -13.62 18.54 -7.41
CA VAL A 446 -12.74 18.96 -8.51
C VAL A 446 -13.47 18.82 -9.84
N ILE A 447 -13.38 19.86 -10.65
CA ILE A 447 -13.82 19.89 -12.04
C ILE A 447 -12.57 19.65 -12.90
N ASN A 448 -12.55 18.54 -13.61
CA ASN A 448 -11.52 18.14 -14.56
C ASN A 448 -12.10 18.28 -15.99
N GLY A 449 -12.19 19.53 -16.47
CA GLY A 449 -12.86 19.84 -17.71
C GLY A 449 -11.96 19.78 -18.94
N THR A 450 -12.59 19.53 -20.10
CA THR A 450 -11.93 19.46 -21.40
C THR A 450 -12.52 20.51 -22.34
N ILE A 451 -11.64 21.21 -23.06
CA ILE A 451 -11.99 22.23 -24.05
C ILE A 451 -11.37 21.80 -25.37
N LYS A 452 -12.22 21.62 -26.38
CA LYS A 452 -11.80 21.24 -27.72
C LYS A 452 -12.47 22.13 -28.76
N PRO A 453 -11.84 22.37 -29.92
CA PRO A 453 -12.55 22.99 -31.02
C PRO A 453 -13.62 22.03 -31.57
N SER A 454 -14.73 22.60 -32.04
CA SER A 454 -15.78 21.85 -32.75
C SER A 454 -15.32 21.30 -34.10
N THR A 455 -14.23 21.83 -34.65
CA THR A 455 -13.60 21.39 -35.91
C THR A 455 -12.27 20.71 -35.61
N THR A 456 -12.03 19.55 -36.21
CA THR A 456 -10.90 18.65 -35.86
C THR A 456 -9.50 19.21 -36.11
N ASN A 457 -9.38 20.34 -36.81
CA ASN A 457 -8.09 20.90 -37.25
C ASN A 457 -7.86 22.33 -36.74
N ALA A 458 -8.77 22.89 -35.95
CA ALA A 458 -8.57 24.23 -35.40
C ALA A 458 -7.62 24.18 -34.20
N VAL A 459 -6.56 24.99 -34.21
CA VAL A 459 -5.61 25.09 -33.10
C VAL A 459 -6.09 26.18 -32.13
N ILE A 460 -6.14 25.85 -30.84
CA ILE A 460 -6.43 26.83 -29.79
C ILE A 460 -5.15 27.62 -29.52
N GLY A 461 -5.15 28.92 -29.84
CA GLY A 461 -4.05 29.84 -29.55
C GLY A 461 -4.04 30.25 -28.07
N LYS A 462 -4.16 31.56 -27.81
CA LYS A 462 -4.30 32.05 -26.43
C LYS A 462 -5.70 31.77 -25.90
N ILE A 463 -5.78 31.25 -24.67
CA ILE A 463 -7.04 30.89 -24.01
C ILE A 463 -7.05 31.31 -22.55
N SER A 464 -8.21 31.72 -22.06
CA SER A 464 -8.51 32.00 -20.66
C SER A 464 -9.79 31.30 -20.27
N VAL A 465 -9.76 30.59 -19.15
CA VAL A 465 -10.87 29.78 -18.65
C VAL A 465 -11.22 30.25 -17.25
N PHE A 466 -12.50 30.48 -17.02
CA PHE A 466 -13.05 30.90 -15.75
C PHE A 466 -14.12 29.93 -15.30
N VAL A 467 -14.13 29.59 -14.02
CA VAL A 467 -15.21 28.85 -13.36
C VAL A 467 -15.80 29.77 -12.31
N ASP A 468 -17.09 30.08 -12.41
CA ASP A 468 -17.76 31.08 -11.56
C ASP A 468 -16.98 32.42 -11.52
N ASP A 469 -16.53 32.88 -12.69
CA ASP A 469 -15.73 34.11 -12.89
C ASP A 469 -14.34 34.12 -12.21
N ILE A 470 -13.89 32.99 -11.67
CA ILE A 470 -12.53 32.81 -11.11
C ILE A 470 -11.67 32.08 -12.14
N ASN A 471 -10.45 32.56 -12.38
CA ASN A 471 -9.47 31.86 -13.22
C ASN A 471 -9.25 30.43 -12.71
N VAL A 472 -9.24 29.46 -13.63
CA VAL A 472 -8.96 28.06 -13.28
C VAL A 472 -7.58 27.92 -12.63
N LYS A 473 -7.47 27.00 -11.68
CA LYS A 473 -6.23 26.72 -10.93
C LYS A 473 -5.15 26.13 -11.84
N GLU A 474 -5.55 25.23 -12.74
CA GLU A 474 -4.64 24.64 -13.71
C GLU A 474 -5.26 24.72 -15.11
N LEU A 475 -4.45 25.11 -16.10
CA LEU A 475 -4.80 25.09 -17.51
C LEU A 475 -3.62 24.52 -18.29
N LYS A 476 -3.85 23.43 -19.02
CA LYS A 476 -2.85 22.79 -19.87
C LYS A 476 -3.42 22.70 -21.28
N CYS A 477 -2.69 23.21 -22.26
CA CYS A 477 -3.14 23.25 -23.65
C CYS A 477 -2.13 22.57 -24.58
N ALA A 478 -2.63 21.66 -25.39
CA ALA A 478 -2.00 21.12 -26.58
C ALA A 478 -3.00 21.29 -27.74
N ASP A 479 -3.31 20.23 -28.50
CA ASP A 479 -4.41 20.24 -29.48
C ASP A 479 -5.79 20.32 -28.81
N ILE A 480 -5.86 19.86 -27.57
CA ILE A 480 -7.01 19.95 -26.67
C ILE A 480 -6.51 20.63 -25.38
N CYS A 481 -7.33 21.51 -24.81
CA CYS A 481 -7.04 22.11 -23.52
C CYS A 481 -7.77 21.33 -22.42
N SER A 482 -7.07 21.03 -21.34
CA SER A 482 -7.66 20.52 -20.10
C SER A 482 -7.53 21.57 -19.01
N PHE A 483 -8.55 21.74 -18.18
CA PHE A 483 -8.50 22.63 -17.03
C PHE A 483 -8.92 21.90 -15.77
N ARG A 484 -8.37 22.35 -14.63
CA ARG A 484 -8.77 21.88 -13.30
C ARG A 484 -9.14 23.04 -12.40
N ASN A 485 -10.27 22.91 -11.72
CA ASN A 485 -10.73 23.90 -10.73
C ASN A 485 -11.55 23.22 -9.62
N ILE A 486 -11.84 23.94 -8.55
CA ILE A 486 -12.75 23.49 -7.49
C ILE A 486 -14.07 24.22 -7.60
N SER A 487 -15.18 23.49 -7.43
CA SER A 487 -16.49 24.08 -7.18
C SER A 487 -16.97 23.72 -5.79
N MET A 488 -17.53 24.72 -5.11
CA MET A 488 -18.25 24.58 -3.84
C MET A 488 -19.76 24.44 -4.03
N LYS A 489 -20.24 24.60 -5.27
CA LYS A 489 -21.67 24.63 -5.61
C LYS A 489 -22.02 23.43 -6.48
N ASP A 490 -23.22 22.90 -6.28
CA ASP A 490 -23.77 21.88 -7.18
C ASP A 490 -23.96 22.42 -8.61
N ARG A 491 -24.17 23.72 -8.79
CA ARG A 491 -24.21 24.37 -10.11
C ARG A 491 -23.08 25.36 -10.26
N TYR A 492 -22.37 25.28 -11.38
CA TYR A 492 -21.26 26.17 -11.68
C TYR A 492 -21.28 26.57 -13.16
N ASN A 493 -20.71 27.74 -13.44
CA ASN A 493 -20.57 28.28 -14.78
C ASN A 493 -19.12 28.13 -15.26
N VAL A 494 -18.93 27.75 -16.52
CA VAL A 494 -17.61 27.81 -17.17
C VAL A 494 -17.67 28.76 -18.35
N LYS A 495 -16.80 29.78 -18.29
CA LYS A 495 -16.61 30.79 -19.33
C LYS A 495 -15.23 30.59 -19.97
N VAL A 496 -15.20 30.43 -21.29
CA VAL A 496 -13.98 30.23 -22.06
C VAL A 496 -13.84 31.33 -23.10
N ARG A 497 -12.70 32.02 -23.06
CA ARG A 497 -12.29 33.02 -24.05
C ARG A 497 -11.05 32.51 -24.76
N ALA A 498 -11.13 32.29 -26.07
CA ALA A 498 -10.00 31.84 -26.87
C ALA A 498 -9.89 32.68 -28.15
N GLU A 499 -8.66 33.02 -28.53
CA GLU A 499 -8.37 33.75 -29.77
C GLU A 499 -8.90 33.00 -31.00
N GLY A 500 -9.74 33.68 -31.81
CA GLY A 500 -10.37 33.11 -32.99
C GLY A 500 -11.65 32.30 -32.76
N PHE A 501 -12.16 32.27 -31.52
CA PHE A 501 -13.38 31.56 -31.17
C PHE A 501 -14.42 32.49 -30.52
N LYS A 502 -15.70 32.14 -30.68
CA LYS A 502 -16.78 32.79 -29.91
C LYS A 502 -16.64 32.44 -28.44
N GLU A 503 -16.91 33.39 -27.56
CA GLU A 503 -16.92 33.13 -26.11
C GLU A 503 -17.93 32.00 -25.81
N ALA A 504 -17.44 30.95 -25.16
CA ALA A 504 -18.30 29.86 -24.70
C ALA A 504 -18.65 30.12 -23.24
N ASN A 505 -19.94 30.10 -22.92
CA ASN A 505 -20.45 30.30 -21.58
C ASN A 505 -21.49 29.20 -21.29
N LYS A 506 -21.16 28.24 -20.43
CA LYS A 506 -21.94 27.02 -20.19
C LYS A 506 -22.15 26.79 -18.69
N ASN A 507 -23.36 26.38 -18.32
CA ASN A 507 -23.70 25.99 -16.95
C ASN A 507 -23.74 24.47 -16.84
N PHE A 508 -23.21 23.95 -15.74
CA PHE A 508 -23.16 22.53 -15.43
C PHE A 508 -23.76 22.26 -14.04
N SER A 509 -24.22 21.03 -13.81
CA SER A 509 -24.81 20.60 -12.54
C SER A 509 -24.08 19.36 -12.03
N LYS A 510 -23.15 19.57 -11.10
CA LYS A 510 -22.38 18.52 -10.40
C LYS A 510 -21.62 17.57 -11.34
N GLU A 511 -21.24 18.08 -12.51
CA GLU A 511 -20.52 17.31 -13.52
C GLU A 511 -19.00 17.45 -13.29
N PRO A 512 -18.26 16.40 -12.95
CA PRO A 512 -16.82 16.52 -12.70
C PRO A 512 -15.98 16.63 -13.98
N TYR A 513 -16.53 16.28 -15.15
CA TYR A 513 -15.78 16.20 -16.41
C TYR A 513 -16.47 16.94 -17.56
N PRO A 514 -16.74 18.26 -17.42
CA PRO A 514 -17.45 19.01 -18.44
C PRO A 514 -16.64 19.08 -19.74
N ILE A 515 -17.30 18.90 -20.88
CA ILE A 515 -16.72 19.07 -22.21
C ILE A 515 -17.28 20.36 -22.83
N ILE A 516 -16.38 21.26 -23.25
CA ILE A 516 -16.74 22.52 -23.87
C ILE A 516 -16.20 22.53 -25.30
N GLU A 517 -17.12 22.62 -26.26
CA GLU A 517 -16.79 22.74 -27.67
C GLU A 517 -16.73 24.21 -28.08
N LEU A 518 -15.59 24.64 -28.63
CA LEU A 518 -15.41 26.00 -29.12
C LEU A 518 -15.83 26.10 -30.60
N THR A 519 -16.64 27.09 -30.90
CA THR A 519 -17.03 27.45 -32.27
C THR A 519 -16.18 28.61 -32.74
N LEU A 520 -15.63 28.50 -33.96
CA LEU A 520 -14.80 29.56 -34.53
C LEU A 520 -15.60 30.87 -34.69
N SER A 521 -14.90 31.99 -34.56
CA SER A 521 -15.43 33.33 -34.83
C SER A 521 -15.76 33.49 -36.31
N THR A 522 -16.66 34.42 -36.63
CA THR A 522 -17.11 34.65 -38.01
C THR A 522 -15.97 35.19 -38.88
N LEU A 523 -15.88 34.66 -40.10
CA LEU A 523 -15.01 35.19 -41.14
C LEU A 523 -15.69 36.39 -41.80
N THR A 524 -15.00 37.52 -41.84
CA THR A 524 -15.45 38.75 -42.51
C THR A 524 -14.51 39.07 -43.67
N ILE A 525 -15.04 39.68 -44.72
CA ILE A 525 -14.24 40.19 -45.84
C ILE A 525 -14.30 41.72 -45.75
N THR A 526 -13.13 42.36 -45.77
CA THR A 526 -13.02 43.83 -45.84
C THR A 526 -12.50 44.24 -47.21
N VAL A 527 -13.01 45.37 -47.69
CA VAL A 527 -12.69 45.97 -48.98
C VAL A 527 -12.69 47.48 -48.84
N ASP A 528 -11.85 48.17 -49.60
CA ASP A 528 -11.76 49.63 -49.62
C ASP A 528 -12.95 50.30 -50.32
N LYS A 529 -13.56 49.62 -51.29
CA LYS A 529 -14.73 50.08 -52.04
C LYS A 529 -15.64 48.92 -52.43
N THR A 530 -16.95 49.13 -52.34
CA THR A 530 -17.98 48.13 -52.68
C THR A 530 -18.64 48.37 -54.04
N SER A 531 -18.23 49.43 -54.74
CA SER A 531 -18.66 49.74 -56.12
C SER A 531 -17.44 49.86 -57.04
N LEU A 532 -17.46 49.16 -58.18
CA LEU A 532 -16.35 49.09 -59.14
C LEU A 532 -16.83 49.31 -60.58
N LEU A 533 -15.96 49.77 -61.45
CA LEU A 533 -16.13 49.67 -62.90
C LEU A 533 -15.63 48.31 -63.42
N VAL A 534 -16.17 47.86 -64.56
CA VAL A 534 -15.61 46.69 -65.27
C VAL A 534 -14.12 46.91 -65.58
N GLY A 535 -13.29 45.92 -65.24
CA GLY A 535 -11.83 45.95 -65.33
C GLY A 535 -11.12 46.76 -64.24
N GLU A 536 -11.83 47.32 -63.26
CA GLU A 536 -11.24 48.03 -62.13
C GLU A 536 -10.82 47.06 -61.01
N LYS A 537 -9.58 47.21 -60.55
CA LYS A 537 -8.99 46.37 -59.50
C LYS A 537 -9.51 46.76 -58.11
N VAL A 538 -9.73 45.75 -57.27
CA VAL A 538 -9.95 45.89 -55.83
C VAL A 538 -9.19 44.83 -55.02
N ILE A 539 -8.85 45.15 -53.77
CA ILE A 539 -8.15 44.22 -52.86
C ILE A 539 -9.11 43.79 -51.75
N LEU A 540 -9.28 42.49 -51.61
CA LEU A 540 -10.12 41.86 -50.61
C LEU A 540 -9.23 41.28 -49.52
N ASN A 541 -9.62 41.49 -48.26
CA ASN A 541 -8.91 40.90 -47.12
C ASN A 541 -9.91 40.12 -46.27
N ALA A 542 -9.63 38.84 -46.04
CA ALA A 542 -10.34 38.06 -45.04
C ALA A 542 -9.81 38.43 -43.65
N LYS A 543 -10.70 38.46 -42.66
CA LYS A 543 -10.40 38.66 -41.24
C LYS A 543 -11.26 37.73 -40.39
N VAL A 544 -10.62 37.03 -39.45
CA VAL A 544 -11.29 36.33 -38.34
C VAL A 544 -10.98 37.11 -37.07
N GLU A 545 -12.02 37.51 -36.35
CA GLU A 545 -11.84 38.32 -35.14
C GLU A 545 -10.97 37.60 -34.10
N GLY A 546 -9.94 38.31 -33.61
CA GLY A 546 -9.03 37.80 -32.58
C GLY A 546 -8.08 36.68 -33.02
N ARG A 547 -7.93 36.38 -34.32
CA ARG A 547 -7.01 35.36 -34.83
C ARG A 547 -6.16 35.88 -35.97
N ASP A 548 -4.86 35.64 -35.91
CA ASP A 548 -3.98 35.83 -37.06
C ASP A 548 -4.20 34.69 -38.06
N ILE A 549 -4.61 35.07 -39.26
CA ILE A 549 -4.93 34.16 -40.37
C ILE A 549 -3.98 34.36 -41.57
N SER A 550 -2.89 35.09 -41.38
CA SER A 550 -1.93 35.41 -42.45
C SER A 550 -1.25 34.18 -43.06
N ARG A 551 -1.21 33.07 -42.32
CA ARG A 551 -0.61 31.79 -42.74
C ARG A 551 -1.62 30.74 -43.18
N ASP A 552 -2.90 31.03 -43.04
CA ASP A 552 -3.95 30.08 -43.39
C ASP A 552 -4.21 30.04 -44.90
N ARG A 553 -4.81 28.93 -45.35
CA ARG A 553 -5.23 28.76 -46.74
C ARG A 553 -6.68 29.17 -46.93
N PHE A 554 -6.93 29.91 -48.01
CA PHE A 554 -8.25 30.37 -48.40
C PHE A 554 -8.62 29.91 -49.80
N PHE A 555 -9.90 29.74 -50.02
CA PHE A 555 -10.50 29.58 -51.33
C PHE A 555 -11.44 30.76 -51.58
N TRP A 556 -11.21 31.46 -52.69
CA TRP A 556 -11.98 32.64 -53.08
C TRP A 556 -12.84 32.33 -54.28
N SER A 557 -14.13 32.64 -54.18
CA SER A 557 -15.08 32.48 -55.28
C SER A 557 -15.96 33.71 -55.46
N VAL A 558 -16.38 33.93 -56.70
CA VAL A 558 -17.31 34.98 -57.12
C VAL A 558 -18.48 34.31 -57.82
N ASN A 559 -19.70 34.53 -57.31
CA ASN A 559 -20.91 33.88 -57.79
C ASN A 559 -20.76 32.35 -57.92
N GLY A 560 -20.07 31.73 -56.96
CA GLY A 560 -19.77 30.29 -56.94
C GLY A 560 -18.61 29.82 -57.82
N ARG A 561 -17.95 30.72 -58.58
CA ARG A 561 -16.80 30.38 -59.44
C ARG A 561 -15.48 30.79 -58.80
N PRO A 562 -14.45 29.93 -58.75
CA PRO A 562 -13.14 30.30 -58.22
C PRO A 562 -12.46 31.39 -59.06
N PHE A 563 -11.82 32.36 -58.42
CA PHE A 563 -11.10 33.44 -59.15
C PHE A 563 -9.76 33.88 -58.53
N GLY A 564 -9.32 33.29 -57.42
CA GLY A 564 -8.25 33.86 -56.59
C GLY A 564 -7.21 32.87 -56.06
N GLY A 565 -6.20 33.40 -55.37
CA GLY A 565 -5.09 32.63 -54.76
C GLY A 565 -5.39 32.11 -53.35
N GLY A 566 -4.46 31.33 -52.78
CA GLY A 566 -4.64 30.62 -51.51
C GLY A 566 -4.51 31.43 -50.22
N GLY A 567 -4.27 32.75 -50.28
CA GLY A 567 -3.98 33.58 -49.10
C GLY A 567 -5.20 34.32 -48.54
N ASN A 568 -5.06 34.91 -47.36
CA ASN A 568 -6.09 35.74 -46.72
C ASN A 568 -6.32 37.10 -47.42
N ARG A 569 -5.51 37.43 -48.43
CA ARG A 569 -5.62 38.64 -49.23
C ARG A 569 -5.63 38.26 -50.71
N VAL A 570 -6.58 38.79 -51.46
CA VAL A 570 -6.71 38.51 -52.89
C VAL A 570 -7.09 39.74 -53.70
N GLU A 571 -6.71 39.73 -54.96
CA GLU A 571 -7.09 40.74 -55.94
C GLU A 571 -8.32 40.28 -56.72
N PHE A 572 -9.30 41.17 -56.87
CA PHE A 572 -10.49 40.94 -57.69
C PHE A 572 -10.57 41.99 -58.81
N ILE A 573 -10.76 41.52 -60.04
CA ILE A 573 -10.95 42.35 -61.24
C ILE A 573 -12.19 41.81 -61.96
N PRO A 574 -13.33 42.54 -61.94
CA PRO A 574 -14.55 42.05 -62.54
C PRO A 574 -14.55 42.24 -64.06
N SER A 575 -14.97 41.20 -64.80
CA SER A 575 -15.10 41.22 -66.26
C SER A 575 -16.50 41.62 -66.75
N GLU A 576 -17.51 41.58 -65.88
CA GLU A 576 -18.91 41.82 -66.23
C GLU A 576 -19.57 42.74 -65.20
N ALA A 577 -20.47 43.60 -65.67
CA ALA A 577 -21.30 44.43 -64.81
C ALA A 577 -22.37 43.58 -64.09
N GLY A 578 -22.80 44.01 -62.91
CA GLY A 578 -23.79 43.33 -62.09
C GLY A 578 -23.41 43.30 -60.62
N THR A 579 -24.22 42.62 -59.82
CA THR A 579 -23.95 42.37 -58.40
C THR A 579 -23.18 41.06 -58.27
N HIS A 580 -21.97 41.13 -57.72
CA HIS A 580 -21.09 39.98 -57.52
C HIS A 580 -21.05 39.61 -56.04
N GLN A 581 -21.41 38.37 -55.74
CA GLN A 581 -21.26 37.79 -54.41
C GLN A 581 -19.88 37.14 -54.30
N ILE A 582 -19.04 37.68 -53.43
CA ILE A 582 -17.71 37.17 -53.17
C ILE A 582 -17.73 36.37 -51.88
N ILE A 583 -17.24 35.14 -51.95
CA ILE A 583 -17.13 34.23 -50.81
C ILE A 583 -15.66 33.91 -50.58
N ALA A 584 -15.22 34.04 -49.35
CA ALA A 584 -13.92 33.58 -48.87
C ALA A 584 -14.15 32.41 -47.93
N ALA A 585 -13.64 31.23 -48.29
CA ALA A 585 -13.66 30.04 -47.45
C ALA A 585 -12.27 29.80 -46.88
N LEU A 586 -12.12 29.83 -45.56
CA LEU A 586 -10.94 29.32 -44.87
C LEU A 586 -10.95 27.79 -44.98
N VAL A 587 -9.90 27.17 -45.51
CA VAL A 587 -9.88 25.73 -45.78
C VAL A 587 -8.82 24.96 -44.97
N ASP A 588 -9.14 23.72 -44.62
CA ASP A 588 -8.21 22.81 -43.93
C ASP A 588 -7.15 22.22 -44.87
N GLU A 589 -6.27 21.35 -44.35
CA GLU A 589 -5.24 20.64 -45.13
C GLU A 589 -5.80 19.81 -46.29
N ARG A 590 -7.07 19.37 -46.18
CA ARG A 590 -7.80 18.59 -47.19
C ARG A 590 -8.69 19.47 -48.08
N SER A 591 -8.49 20.79 -48.04
CA SER A 591 -9.25 21.77 -48.83
C SER A 591 -10.75 21.82 -48.50
N ARG A 592 -11.15 21.40 -47.30
CA ARG A 592 -12.55 21.52 -46.85
C ARG A 592 -12.77 22.87 -46.18
N ALA A 593 -13.87 23.53 -46.51
CA ALA A 593 -14.25 24.79 -45.87
C ALA A 593 -14.50 24.59 -44.36
N ILE A 594 -13.80 25.40 -43.56
CA ILE A 594 -13.92 25.46 -42.09
C ILE A 594 -14.83 26.63 -41.69
N LEU A 595 -14.68 27.76 -42.38
CA LEU A 595 -15.39 29.01 -42.16
C LEU A 595 -15.60 29.69 -43.51
N GLU A 596 -16.72 30.39 -43.66
CA GLU A 596 -17.01 31.20 -44.83
C GLU A 596 -17.41 32.61 -44.43
N GLY A 597 -16.98 33.58 -45.21
CA GLY A 597 -17.44 34.96 -45.16
C GLY A 597 -17.88 35.39 -46.54
N THR A 598 -18.89 36.25 -46.59
CA THR A 598 -19.46 36.74 -47.85
C THR A 598 -19.49 38.26 -47.84
N ILE A 599 -19.19 38.86 -49.00
CA ILE A 599 -19.40 40.28 -49.26
C ILE A 599 -20.02 40.44 -50.65
N THR A 600 -20.79 41.50 -50.84
CA THR A 600 -21.39 41.84 -52.12
C THR A 600 -20.69 43.06 -52.71
N ILE A 601 -20.27 42.97 -53.97
CA ILE A 601 -19.66 44.07 -54.72
C ILE A 601 -20.53 44.40 -55.92
N LYS A 602 -20.87 45.68 -56.09
CA LYS A 602 -21.61 46.17 -57.25
C LYS A 602 -20.64 46.59 -58.33
N VAL A 603 -20.72 45.96 -59.50
CA VAL A 603 -19.90 46.29 -60.66
C VAL A 603 -20.76 46.99 -61.71
N ILE A 604 -20.29 48.11 -62.21
CA ILE A 604 -20.97 48.94 -63.19
C ILE A 604 -20.20 48.86 -64.50
N ASP A 605 -20.93 48.76 -65.61
CA ASP A 605 -20.32 48.75 -66.93
C ASP A 605 -19.60 50.08 -67.21
N ARG A 606 -18.59 50.07 -68.08
CA ARG A 606 -17.95 51.32 -68.48
C ARG A 606 -18.93 52.11 -69.36
N ALA A 607 -19.25 53.32 -68.92
CA ALA A 607 -19.97 54.25 -69.77
C ALA A 607 -19.18 54.48 -71.07
N SER A 608 -19.86 54.32 -72.20
CA SER A 608 -19.34 54.61 -73.53
C SER A 608 -19.90 55.94 -74.01
N LEU A 609 -19.09 56.70 -74.74
CA LEU A 609 -19.45 58.01 -75.25
C LEU A 609 -19.63 57.95 -76.76
N PHE A 610 -20.66 58.62 -77.26
CA PHE A 610 -20.91 58.82 -78.68
C PHE A 610 -21.15 60.30 -78.95
N ILE A 611 -20.79 60.78 -80.14
CA ILE A 611 -21.14 62.14 -80.57
C ILE A 611 -22.23 62.00 -81.63
N GLN A 612 -23.35 62.67 -81.42
CA GLN A 612 -24.43 62.81 -82.39
C GLN A 612 -24.37 64.21 -83.00
N GLY A 613 -24.28 64.29 -84.32
CA GLY A 613 -24.31 65.53 -85.08
C GLY A 613 -24.07 65.26 -86.57
N PRO A 614 -24.14 66.28 -87.43
CA PRO A 614 -23.97 66.10 -88.86
C PRO A 614 -22.54 65.63 -89.18
N SER A 615 -22.41 64.64 -90.07
CA SER A 615 -21.11 64.21 -90.62
C SER A 615 -20.65 65.08 -91.79
N GLU A 616 -21.55 65.93 -92.32
CA GLU A 616 -21.23 66.91 -93.36
C GLU A 616 -21.94 68.26 -93.08
N THR A 617 -21.27 69.37 -93.36
CA THR A 617 -21.83 70.72 -93.28
C THR A 617 -21.21 71.63 -94.33
N ILE A 618 -21.72 72.85 -94.48
CA ILE A 618 -21.06 73.92 -95.23
C ILE A 618 -20.33 74.89 -94.30
N VAL A 619 -19.38 75.65 -94.84
CA VAL A 619 -18.68 76.75 -94.14
C VAL A 619 -19.69 77.76 -93.58
N ASP A 620 -19.38 78.31 -92.40
CA ASP A 620 -20.15 79.31 -91.66
C ASP A 620 -21.55 78.91 -91.17
N LYS A 621 -22.01 77.69 -91.48
CA LYS A 621 -23.23 77.14 -90.87
C LYS A 621 -22.97 76.69 -89.43
N GLU A 622 -23.85 77.07 -88.51
CA GLU A 622 -23.85 76.56 -87.15
C GLU A 622 -24.38 75.12 -87.11
N ASN A 623 -23.64 74.26 -86.42
CA ASN A 623 -23.98 72.86 -86.21
C ASN A 623 -24.00 72.53 -84.73
N TYR A 624 -24.96 71.70 -84.36
CA TYR A 624 -25.12 71.20 -83.00
C TYR A 624 -24.56 69.78 -82.92
N PHE A 625 -23.74 69.55 -81.90
CA PHE A 625 -23.23 68.24 -81.56
C PHE A 625 -23.61 67.91 -80.12
N TYR A 626 -24.03 66.67 -79.89
CA TYR A 626 -24.45 66.16 -78.59
C TYR A 626 -23.59 64.97 -78.22
N ALA A 627 -23.03 64.98 -77.03
CA ALA A 627 -22.32 63.87 -76.43
C ALA A 627 -23.32 62.97 -75.70
N GLN A 628 -23.60 61.80 -76.27
CA GLN A 628 -24.51 60.82 -75.68
C GLN A 628 -23.74 59.73 -74.95
N ILE A 629 -24.10 59.53 -73.69
CA ILE A 629 -23.56 58.44 -72.88
C ILE A 629 -24.45 57.21 -73.08
N ARG A 630 -23.85 56.06 -73.41
CA ARG A 630 -24.51 54.74 -73.32
C ARG A 630 -23.85 53.91 -72.23
N GLY A 631 -24.67 53.25 -71.42
CA GLY A 631 -24.23 52.55 -70.22
C GLY A 631 -24.47 53.37 -68.95
N ALA A 632 -24.21 52.76 -67.80
CA ALA A 632 -24.44 53.39 -66.50
C ALA A 632 -23.21 54.16 -66.04
N LEU A 633 -23.44 55.31 -65.42
CA LEU A 633 -22.41 56.08 -64.72
C LEU A 633 -22.38 55.68 -63.24
N LEU A 634 -21.23 55.85 -62.59
CA LEU A 634 -21.13 55.66 -61.15
C LEU A 634 -22.15 56.58 -60.44
N PRO A 635 -22.99 56.05 -59.53
CA PRO A 635 -24.04 56.81 -58.89
C PRO A 635 -23.49 57.93 -58.00
N GLY A 636 -24.07 59.14 -58.10
CA GLY A 636 -23.82 60.25 -57.19
C GLY A 636 -22.62 61.17 -57.51
N GLY A 637 -21.90 60.94 -58.61
CA GLY A 637 -20.85 61.86 -59.05
C GLY A 637 -21.31 62.83 -60.14
N LYS A 638 -20.67 64.00 -60.21
CA LYS A 638 -20.90 64.99 -61.27
C LYS A 638 -20.19 64.55 -62.55
N HIS A 639 -20.75 64.90 -63.70
CA HIS A 639 -20.14 64.66 -65.00
C HIS A 639 -19.78 65.98 -65.66
N SER A 640 -18.73 65.97 -66.47
CA SER A 640 -18.30 67.12 -67.26
C SER A 640 -17.74 66.62 -68.58
N TYR A 641 -17.88 67.41 -69.63
CA TYR A 641 -17.37 67.09 -70.95
C TYR A 641 -16.19 67.99 -71.30
N THR A 642 -15.27 67.49 -72.12
CA THR A 642 -14.26 68.32 -72.78
C THR A 642 -14.34 68.08 -74.26
N TRP A 643 -14.67 69.12 -75.00
CA TRP A 643 -14.70 69.10 -76.45
C TRP A 643 -13.33 69.50 -77.00
N VAL A 644 -12.89 68.84 -78.05
CA VAL A 644 -11.61 69.07 -78.72
C VAL A 644 -11.87 69.06 -80.22
N LEU A 645 -11.56 70.16 -80.90
CA LEU A 645 -11.72 70.31 -82.34
C LEU A 645 -10.33 70.37 -82.98
N ASN A 646 -10.04 69.43 -83.89
CA ASN A 646 -8.74 69.33 -84.59
C ASN A 646 -7.53 69.33 -83.65
N GLY A 647 -7.66 68.67 -82.50
CA GLY A 647 -6.61 68.61 -81.47
C GLY A 647 -6.56 69.80 -80.51
N ALA A 648 -7.25 70.91 -80.78
CA ALA A 648 -7.35 72.05 -79.89
C ALA A 648 -8.58 71.95 -78.98
N LYS A 649 -8.45 72.28 -77.68
CA LYS A 649 -9.58 72.32 -76.75
C LYS A 649 -10.62 73.33 -77.24
N TYR A 650 -11.85 72.86 -77.41
CA TYR A 650 -12.99 73.65 -77.86
C TYR A 650 -13.94 73.84 -76.66
N ASN A 651 -14.34 75.08 -76.40
CA ASN A 651 -14.84 75.54 -75.10
C ASN A 651 -16.21 74.91 -74.73
N GLY A 652 -16.41 74.49 -73.47
CA GLY A 652 -17.69 73.97 -72.97
C GLY A 652 -17.55 72.73 -72.08
N ASN A 653 -18.36 72.65 -71.02
CA ASN A 653 -18.41 71.50 -70.10
C ASN A 653 -19.73 70.72 -70.20
N ASP A 654 -20.66 71.19 -71.04
CA ASP A 654 -21.98 70.59 -71.24
C ASP A 654 -21.94 69.43 -72.23
N ASP A 655 -23.00 68.61 -72.19
CA ASP A 655 -23.23 67.48 -73.10
C ASP A 655 -23.54 67.90 -74.54
N SER A 656 -23.60 69.20 -74.83
CA SER A 656 -23.82 69.71 -76.18
C SER A 656 -22.91 70.89 -76.49
N ILE A 657 -22.61 71.06 -77.78
CA ILE A 657 -21.80 72.16 -78.26
C ILE A 657 -22.28 72.66 -79.61
N ARG A 658 -22.09 73.95 -79.84
CA ARG A 658 -22.34 74.61 -81.13
C ARG A 658 -21.02 74.95 -81.78
N ILE A 659 -20.84 74.51 -83.03
CA ILE A 659 -19.61 74.74 -83.79
C ILE A 659 -19.96 75.41 -85.12
N ARG A 660 -19.23 76.48 -85.44
CA ARG A 660 -19.20 77.09 -86.75
C ARG A 660 -17.82 76.84 -87.37
N PHE A 661 -17.80 76.17 -88.52
CA PHE A 661 -16.56 75.85 -89.23
C PHE A 661 -16.24 76.96 -90.23
N ASN A 662 -15.05 77.54 -90.13
CA ASN A 662 -14.61 78.67 -90.96
C ASN A 662 -13.71 78.25 -92.14
N ARG A 663 -13.46 76.95 -92.31
CA ARG A 663 -12.62 76.38 -93.37
C ARG A 663 -13.19 75.05 -93.83
N GLU A 664 -13.01 74.80 -95.12
CA GLU A 664 -13.35 73.52 -95.75
C GLU A 664 -12.39 72.41 -95.33
N GLY A 665 -12.84 71.18 -95.51
CA GLY A 665 -12.05 69.98 -95.27
C GLY A 665 -12.57 69.10 -94.13
N SER A 666 -11.79 68.07 -93.81
CA SER A 666 -12.10 67.10 -92.76
C SER A 666 -11.72 67.65 -91.40
N ASN A 667 -12.71 67.84 -90.54
CA ASN A 667 -12.56 68.27 -89.17
C ASN A 667 -12.81 67.09 -88.22
N THR A 668 -11.99 66.97 -87.19
CA THR A 668 -12.12 65.92 -86.17
C THR A 668 -12.63 66.54 -84.88
N LEU A 669 -13.84 66.18 -84.48
CA LEU A 669 -14.42 66.55 -83.20
C LEU A 669 -14.28 65.39 -82.23
N LYS A 670 -13.67 65.66 -81.07
CA LYS A 670 -13.48 64.68 -80.00
C LYS A 670 -14.17 65.18 -78.74
N ALA A 671 -14.96 64.31 -78.11
CA ALA A 671 -15.58 64.56 -76.81
C ALA A 671 -14.93 63.64 -75.79
N ILE A 672 -14.57 64.17 -74.62
CA ILE A 672 -14.01 63.41 -73.51
C ILE A 672 -14.96 63.56 -72.32
N LEU A 673 -15.46 62.44 -71.82
CA LEU A 673 -16.30 62.39 -70.64
C LEU A 673 -15.44 62.27 -69.39
N TRP A 674 -15.62 63.22 -68.47
CA TRP A 674 -15.03 63.22 -67.14
C TRP A 674 -16.09 62.95 -66.08
N HIS A 675 -15.72 62.19 -65.05
CA HIS A 675 -16.54 61.97 -63.88
C HIS A 675 -15.81 62.37 -62.61
N TRP A 676 -16.51 63.07 -61.72
CA TRP A 676 -15.99 63.49 -60.44
C TRP A 676 -16.16 62.37 -59.42
N ILE A 677 -15.05 61.79 -58.97
CA ILE A 677 -15.06 60.76 -57.95
C ILE A 677 -14.97 61.42 -56.58
N ASN A 678 -16.11 61.51 -55.88
CA ASN A 678 -16.26 62.20 -54.60
C ASN A 678 -15.21 61.74 -53.57
N GLU A 679 -14.96 60.43 -53.47
CA GLU A 679 -14.03 59.82 -52.52
C GLU A 679 -12.57 60.27 -52.74
N GLN A 680 -12.19 60.49 -54.00
CA GLN A 680 -10.80 60.83 -54.38
C GLN A 680 -10.61 62.33 -54.65
N LYS A 681 -11.69 63.13 -54.60
CA LYS A 681 -11.71 64.56 -54.93
C LYS A 681 -10.98 64.90 -56.24
N LYS A 682 -11.15 64.06 -57.27
CA LYS A 682 -10.50 64.23 -58.58
C LYS A 682 -11.42 63.86 -59.74
N TRP A 683 -11.20 64.51 -60.88
CA TRP A 683 -11.82 64.13 -62.15
C TRP A 683 -11.08 62.93 -62.75
N GLN A 684 -11.84 61.90 -63.14
CA GLN A 684 -11.32 60.76 -63.88
C GLN A 684 -11.96 60.70 -65.26
N LYS A 685 -11.14 60.50 -66.29
CA LYS A 685 -11.59 60.26 -67.66
C LYS A 685 -12.31 58.91 -67.71
N VAL A 686 -13.58 58.92 -68.12
CA VAL A 686 -14.42 57.71 -68.19
C VAL A 686 -14.41 57.14 -69.60
N SER A 687 -14.62 57.98 -70.60
CA SER A 687 -14.67 57.58 -72.01
C SER A 687 -14.32 58.76 -72.91
N GLU A 688 -14.02 58.48 -74.17
CA GLU A 688 -13.93 59.49 -75.23
C GLU A 688 -14.60 58.99 -76.51
N ALA A 689 -15.01 59.92 -77.35
CA ALA A 689 -15.63 59.67 -78.64
C ALA A 689 -15.01 60.58 -79.69
N THR A 690 -14.96 60.15 -80.94
CA THR A 690 -14.47 60.97 -82.05
C THR A 690 -15.45 60.90 -83.21
N HIS A 691 -15.72 62.05 -83.80
CA HIS A 691 -16.65 62.26 -84.91
C HIS A 691 -15.95 63.06 -86.00
N ILE A 692 -16.02 62.57 -87.23
CA ILE A 692 -15.40 63.22 -88.39
C ILE A 692 -16.48 64.02 -89.11
N ILE A 693 -16.19 65.28 -89.40
CA ILE A 693 -17.09 66.21 -90.09
C ILE A 693 -16.43 66.70 -91.37
N ILE A 694 -17.10 66.54 -92.50
CA ILE A 694 -16.67 67.09 -93.79
C ILE A 694 -17.32 68.45 -94.01
N VAL A 695 -16.53 69.51 -94.11
CA VAL A 695 -17.02 70.88 -94.36
C VAL A 695 -16.82 71.23 -95.83
N LYS A 696 -17.91 71.52 -96.53
CA LYS A 696 -17.97 71.88 -97.95
C LYS A 696 -18.17 73.40 -98.12
N SER A 697 -17.81 73.96 -99.28
CA SER A 697 -18.20 75.33 -99.64
C SER A 697 -19.73 75.45 -99.75
N PRO A 698 -20.34 76.62 -99.50
CA PRO A 698 -21.73 76.88 -99.86
C PRO A 698 -21.89 76.83 -101.39
N GLN A 699 -22.44 75.75 -101.94
CA GLN A 699 -22.69 75.67 -103.39
C GLN A 699 -24.00 76.38 -103.77
N GLN A 700 -23.89 77.34 -104.71
CA GLN A 700 -25.01 77.82 -105.54
C GLN A 700 -25.41 76.70 -106.52
N TYR A 701 -26.70 76.39 -106.63
CA TYR A 701 -27.23 75.45 -107.63
C TYR A 701 -28.09 76.17 -108.68
N PRO A 702 -27.94 75.81 -109.98
CA PRO A 702 -29.07 75.67 -110.88
C PRO A 702 -29.25 74.22 -111.42
N THR A 703 -30.53 73.86 -111.61
CA THR A 703 -31.22 72.95 -112.57
C THR A 703 -30.75 71.51 -112.90
N ALA A 704 -31.66 70.55 -112.61
CA ALA A 704 -32.18 69.35 -113.34
C ALA A 704 -31.30 68.26 -114.02
N SER A 705 -31.56 67.00 -113.61
CA SER A 705 -31.59 65.63 -114.23
C SER A 705 -31.10 65.39 -115.68
N PRO A 706 -30.59 64.18 -116.09
CA PRO A 706 -31.29 62.87 -115.99
C PRO A 706 -30.44 61.60 -115.64
N TYR A 707 -31.15 60.52 -115.27
CA TYR A 707 -30.75 59.08 -115.15
C TYR A 707 -30.05 58.51 -116.42
N PRO A 708 -29.37 57.32 -116.47
CA PRO A 708 -29.61 56.07 -115.70
C PRO A 708 -28.38 55.14 -115.37
N THR A 709 -28.64 53.99 -114.73
CA THR A 709 -28.17 52.61 -115.08
C THR A 709 -27.52 51.78 -113.95
N ILE A 710 -28.08 50.57 -113.77
CA ILE A 710 -27.74 49.50 -112.83
C ILE A 710 -26.66 48.58 -113.43
N ILE A 711 -25.58 48.25 -112.70
CA ILE A 711 -24.73 47.03 -112.90
C ILE A 711 -24.15 46.57 -111.53
N PRO A 712 -24.12 45.25 -111.20
CA PRO A 712 -23.89 44.74 -109.84
C PRO A 712 -22.45 44.29 -109.50
N THR A 713 -22.17 44.22 -108.17
CA THR A 713 -21.12 43.44 -107.46
C THR A 713 -19.66 43.95 -107.55
N PRO A 714 -18.81 43.85 -106.49
CA PRO A 714 -18.60 42.64 -105.68
C PRO A 714 -18.81 42.82 -104.17
N ILE A 715 -19.33 41.77 -103.53
CA ILE A 715 -19.39 41.61 -102.08
C ILE A 715 -17.97 41.32 -101.58
N PRO A 716 -17.38 42.10 -100.66
CA PRO A 716 -16.18 41.70 -99.97
C PRO A 716 -16.53 40.71 -98.87
N THR A 717 -16.06 39.49 -99.10
CA THR A 717 -15.79 38.39 -98.17
C THR A 717 -15.49 38.87 -96.74
N ILE A 718 -16.38 38.57 -95.81
CA ILE A 718 -16.05 38.52 -94.38
C ILE A 718 -16.07 37.06 -93.98
N THR A 719 -14.89 36.61 -93.59
CA THR A 719 -14.56 35.28 -93.08
C THR A 719 -15.55 34.84 -91.99
N PRO A 720 -16.20 33.68 -92.14
CA PRO A 720 -17.00 33.10 -91.07
C PRO A 720 -16.04 32.62 -89.97
N LYS A 721 -16.14 33.25 -88.79
CA LYS A 721 -15.63 32.69 -87.54
C LYS A 721 -16.44 31.41 -87.25
N PRO A 722 -15.79 30.29 -86.92
CA PRO A 722 -16.44 28.98 -86.88
C PRO A 722 -17.53 28.95 -85.81
N THR A 723 -18.76 28.70 -86.26
CA THR A 723 -19.85 28.18 -85.44
C THR A 723 -19.51 26.72 -85.13
N ILE A 724 -19.03 26.45 -83.93
CA ILE A 724 -18.96 25.09 -83.41
C ILE A 724 -20.39 24.67 -83.09
N ALA A 725 -20.93 23.77 -83.90
CA ALA A 725 -22.13 23.00 -83.61
C ALA A 725 -21.96 22.28 -82.26
N PRO A 726 -23.03 22.10 -81.47
CA PRO A 726 -22.99 21.16 -80.36
C PRO A 726 -22.77 19.75 -80.92
N THR A 727 -21.50 19.31 -80.90
CA THR A 727 -21.17 17.90 -81.08
C THR A 727 -21.81 17.16 -79.92
N HIS A 728 -22.91 16.46 -80.19
CA HIS A 728 -23.30 15.32 -79.40
C HIS A 728 -22.14 14.33 -79.43
N THR A 729 -21.26 14.41 -78.43
CA THR A 729 -20.38 13.30 -78.09
C THR A 729 -21.28 12.15 -77.65
N PRO A 730 -21.20 10.98 -78.28
CA PRO A 730 -21.83 9.79 -77.76
C PRO A 730 -21.33 9.61 -76.33
N ASN A 731 -22.27 9.51 -75.39
CA ASN A 731 -22.02 9.09 -74.03
C ASN A 731 -21.62 7.60 -74.06
N THR A 732 -20.47 7.28 -74.65
CA THR A 732 -19.81 6.01 -74.40
C THR A 732 -19.02 6.19 -73.13
N THR A 733 -19.64 5.80 -72.02
CA THR A 733 -18.93 5.52 -70.77
C THR A 733 -17.64 4.76 -71.13
N PRO A 734 -16.44 5.29 -70.84
CA PRO A 734 -15.21 4.58 -71.12
C PRO A 734 -15.30 3.21 -70.46
N LYS A 735 -15.23 2.14 -71.27
CA LYS A 735 -15.17 0.79 -70.74
C LYS A 735 -13.98 0.74 -69.79
N MET A 736 -14.21 0.40 -68.52
CA MET A 736 -13.13 0.30 -67.53
C MET A 736 -12.10 -0.71 -68.06
N ARG A 737 -10.83 -0.31 -68.06
CA ARG A 737 -9.72 -1.14 -68.51
C ARG A 737 -9.40 -2.17 -67.43
N GLN A 738 -8.97 -3.36 -67.82
CA GLN A 738 -8.38 -4.28 -66.84
C GLN A 738 -7.00 -3.76 -66.40
N PHE A 739 -6.58 -4.06 -65.17
CA PHE A 739 -5.29 -3.59 -64.64
C PHE A 739 -4.10 -3.95 -65.55
N ASN A 740 -4.14 -5.13 -66.19
CA ASN A 740 -3.10 -5.59 -67.11
C ASN A 740 -3.09 -4.83 -68.46
N GLU A 741 -4.13 -4.07 -68.77
CA GLU A 741 -4.23 -3.21 -69.97
C GLU A 741 -3.66 -1.80 -69.73
N LEU A 742 -3.30 -1.48 -68.47
CA LEU A 742 -2.61 -0.24 -68.11
C LEU A 742 -1.13 -0.32 -68.51
N THR A 743 -0.53 0.81 -68.88
CA THR A 743 0.93 0.92 -69.05
C THR A 743 1.65 0.65 -67.72
N GLN A 744 2.94 0.27 -67.76
CA GLN A 744 3.71 -0.01 -66.53
C GLN A 744 3.72 1.19 -65.56
N ASP A 745 3.76 2.42 -66.07
CA ASP A 745 3.69 3.64 -65.26
C ASP A 745 2.31 3.84 -64.63
N GLU A 746 1.23 3.57 -65.36
CA GLU A 746 -0.14 3.60 -64.82
C GLU A 746 -0.34 2.52 -63.75
N GLN A 747 0.14 1.30 -64.00
CA GLN A 747 0.13 0.21 -63.02
C GLN A 747 0.89 0.59 -61.75
N LYS A 748 2.10 1.16 -61.90
CA LYS A 748 2.90 1.61 -60.76
C LYS A 748 2.21 2.71 -59.96
N ARG A 749 1.57 3.69 -60.61
CA ARG A 749 0.82 4.76 -59.93
C ARG A 749 -0.36 4.23 -59.13
N VAL A 750 -1.11 3.29 -59.68
CA VAL A 750 -2.22 2.63 -58.98
C VAL A 750 -1.71 1.85 -57.77
N LEU A 751 -0.63 1.10 -57.92
CA LEU A 751 0.00 0.34 -56.83
C LEU A 751 0.56 1.26 -55.73
N ASP A 752 1.25 2.34 -56.08
CA ASP A 752 1.74 3.35 -55.13
C ASP A 752 0.58 4.00 -54.36
N CYS A 753 -0.55 4.28 -55.04
CA CYS A 753 -1.77 4.81 -54.43
C CYS A 753 -2.35 3.83 -53.40
N ILE A 754 -2.46 2.56 -53.75
CA ILE A 754 -2.98 1.51 -52.86
C ILE A 754 -2.05 1.27 -51.66
N CYS A 755 -0.73 1.33 -51.86
CA CYS A 755 0.23 1.26 -50.76
C CYS A 755 0.09 2.43 -49.76
N ARG A 756 -0.19 3.64 -50.25
CA ARG A 756 -0.50 4.79 -49.39
C ARG A 756 -1.82 4.62 -48.64
N CYS A 757 -2.85 4.11 -49.30
CA CYS A 757 -4.15 3.83 -48.67
C CYS A 757 -4.06 2.80 -47.54
N SER A 758 -3.20 1.79 -47.69
CA SER A 758 -3.03 0.70 -46.74
C SER A 758 -2.01 0.98 -45.63
N SER A 759 -1.25 2.08 -45.74
CA SER A 759 -0.24 2.47 -44.75
C SER A 759 -0.86 3.21 -43.55
N SER A 760 -0.39 2.88 -42.35
CA SER A 760 -0.69 3.61 -41.12
C SER A 760 0.28 4.78 -40.86
N ALA A 761 1.20 5.05 -41.79
CA ALA A 761 2.24 6.05 -41.61
C ALA A 761 1.69 7.48 -41.70
N LYS A 762 2.23 8.39 -40.87
CA LYS A 762 1.93 9.83 -40.92
C LYS A 762 2.62 10.50 -42.12
N SER A 763 2.21 11.72 -42.47
CA SER A 763 2.62 12.48 -43.67
C SER A 763 4.13 12.71 -43.88
N SER A 764 4.98 12.35 -42.91
CA SER A 764 6.44 12.44 -42.99
C SER A 764 7.13 11.19 -43.57
N VAL A 765 6.38 10.16 -43.97
CA VAL A 765 6.92 8.88 -44.47
C VAL A 765 6.55 8.69 -45.95
N THR A 766 7.53 8.39 -46.79
CA THR A 766 7.31 8.14 -48.22
C THR A 766 6.81 6.71 -48.39
N VAL A 767 5.64 6.53 -49.02
CA VAL A 767 5.04 5.21 -49.25
C VAL A 767 4.87 4.94 -50.74
N TYR A 768 5.38 3.80 -51.20
CA TYR A 768 5.38 3.37 -52.59
C TYR A 768 5.39 1.84 -52.72
N TYR A 769 5.07 1.33 -53.91
CA TYR A 769 5.15 -0.08 -54.27
C TYR A 769 6.52 -0.40 -54.87
N ASP A 770 7.24 -1.33 -54.25
CA ASP A 770 8.46 -1.93 -54.77
C ASP A 770 8.61 -3.39 -54.30
N PRO A 771 8.47 -4.38 -55.20
CA PRO A 771 8.61 -5.79 -54.86
C PRO A 771 10.07 -6.24 -54.68
N LYS A 772 11.06 -5.41 -55.02
CA LYS A 772 12.49 -5.74 -54.87
C LYS A 772 12.99 -5.35 -53.48
N PRO A 773 14.00 -6.05 -52.92
CA PRO A 773 14.67 -5.65 -51.67
C PRO A 773 15.11 -4.19 -51.67
N VAL A 774 14.90 -3.49 -50.55
CA VAL A 774 15.36 -2.10 -50.38
C VAL A 774 16.34 -2.06 -49.20
N ASN A 775 17.63 -1.87 -49.49
CA ASN A 775 18.73 -1.92 -48.51
C ASN A 775 18.87 -0.62 -47.70
N THR A 776 17.77 -0.06 -47.22
CA THR A 776 17.78 1.14 -46.36
C THR A 776 17.63 0.79 -44.88
N SER A 777 17.18 -0.43 -44.57
CA SER A 777 17.09 -1.02 -43.23
C SER A 777 16.92 -2.54 -43.34
N PRO A 778 17.37 -3.34 -42.36
CA PRO A 778 17.13 -4.79 -42.33
C PRO A 778 15.64 -5.15 -42.54
N ASN A 779 14.72 -4.38 -41.97
CA ASN A 779 13.27 -4.59 -42.07
C ASN A 779 12.68 -4.37 -43.49
N CYS A 780 13.42 -3.74 -44.41
CA CYS A 780 13.04 -3.53 -45.81
C CYS A 780 13.83 -4.38 -46.80
N SER A 781 14.85 -5.11 -46.32
CA SER A 781 15.66 -6.01 -47.14
C SER A 781 14.94 -7.32 -47.48
N GLU A 782 13.92 -7.71 -46.68
CA GLU A 782 13.12 -8.92 -46.90
C GLU A 782 11.80 -8.62 -47.64
N PRO A 783 11.63 -9.07 -48.91
CA PRO A 783 10.40 -8.86 -49.68
C PRO A 783 9.17 -9.62 -49.14
N SER A 784 9.38 -10.64 -48.30
CA SER A 784 8.33 -11.48 -47.69
C SER A 784 7.34 -10.70 -46.80
N ASN A 785 7.73 -9.50 -46.34
CA ASN A 785 6.88 -8.61 -45.55
C ASN A 785 5.90 -7.78 -46.40
N GLY A 786 5.99 -7.89 -47.73
CA GLY A 786 5.06 -7.30 -48.69
C GLY A 786 5.71 -6.26 -49.62
N PRO A 787 5.02 -5.91 -50.71
CA PRO A 787 5.59 -5.06 -51.75
C PRO A 787 5.44 -3.56 -51.45
N CYS A 788 4.65 -3.14 -50.45
CA CYS A 788 4.52 -1.74 -50.09
C CYS A 788 5.64 -1.33 -49.12
N VAL A 789 6.44 -0.34 -49.50
CA VAL A 789 7.57 0.17 -48.72
C VAL A 789 7.18 1.49 -48.07
N ASN A 790 7.41 1.61 -46.75
CA ASN A 790 7.30 2.86 -46.01
C ASN A 790 8.72 3.31 -45.61
N GLN A 791 9.16 4.47 -46.10
CA GLN A 791 10.53 4.96 -45.92
C GLN A 791 10.52 6.32 -45.22
N GLY A 792 11.10 6.38 -44.01
CA GLY A 792 11.15 7.56 -43.11
C GLY A 792 12.16 7.39 -41.98
N PHE A 793 11.76 7.55 -40.70
CA PHE A 793 12.58 7.28 -39.48
C PHE A 793 12.82 5.77 -39.24
N GLY A 794 13.12 5.04 -40.31
CA GLY A 794 13.08 3.58 -40.41
C GLY A 794 12.49 3.16 -41.76
N CYS A 795 12.62 1.89 -42.10
CA CYS A 795 11.96 1.32 -43.27
C CYS A 795 11.24 0.04 -42.87
N TRP A 796 9.98 -0.11 -43.27
CA TRP A 796 9.24 -1.37 -43.11
C TRP A 796 8.32 -1.61 -44.30
N ARG A 797 7.96 -2.89 -44.49
CA ARG A 797 7.10 -3.36 -45.57
C ARG A 797 5.74 -3.81 -45.05
N HIS A 798 4.73 -3.72 -45.91
CA HIS A 798 3.42 -4.31 -45.68
C HIS A 798 2.79 -4.82 -46.99
N VAL A 799 1.77 -5.66 -46.84
CA VAL A 799 0.94 -6.12 -47.96
C VAL A 799 -0.19 -5.11 -48.17
N PRO A 800 -0.48 -4.69 -49.41
CA PRO A 800 -1.63 -3.84 -49.67
C PRO A 800 -2.92 -4.50 -49.16
N LYS A 801 -3.83 -3.71 -48.63
CA LYS A 801 -5.18 -4.20 -48.26
C LYS A 801 -6.05 -4.17 -49.52
N SER A 802 -7.03 -5.07 -49.58
CA SER A 802 -7.90 -5.27 -50.75
C SER A 802 -9.32 -4.72 -50.57
N SER A 803 -9.53 -3.84 -49.58
CA SER A 803 -10.85 -3.25 -49.35
C SER A 803 -10.78 -1.85 -48.72
N GLY A 804 -11.43 -0.87 -49.36
CA GLY A 804 -11.76 0.41 -48.74
C GLY A 804 -11.98 1.54 -49.74
N LYS A 805 -12.68 2.61 -49.29
CA LYS A 805 -13.00 3.79 -50.12
C LYS A 805 -11.78 4.45 -50.76
N CYS A 806 -10.63 4.44 -50.07
CA CYS A 806 -9.37 5.00 -50.59
C CYS A 806 -8.87 4.23 -51.83
N GLU A 807 -9.01 2.90 -51.83
CA GLU A 807 -8.59 2.04 -52.94
C GLU A 807 -9.55 2.16 -54.12
N ASP A 808 -10.86 2.27 -53.88
CA ASP A 808 -11.86 2.56 -54.91
C ASP A 808 -11.53 3.85 -55.66
N ASP A 809 -11.07 4.87 -54.94
CA ASP A 809 -10.66 6.15 -55.54
C ASP A 809 -9.36 6.01 -56.33
N CYS A 810 -8.41 5.16 -55.89
CA CYS A 810 -7.23 4.79 -56.69
C CYS A 810 -7.63 4.11 -58.01
N TYR A 811 -8.57 3.16 -57.99
CA TYR A 811 -9.07 2.48 -59.19
C TYR A 811 -9.82 3.41 -60.14
N LYS A 812 -10.68 4.27 -59.61
CA LYS A 812 -11.40 5.29 -60.41
C LYS A 812 -10.44 6.27 -61.07
N SER A 813 -9.40 6.70 -60.37
CA SER A 813 -8.41 7.65 -60.91
C SER A 813 -7.66 7.11 -62.14
N ALA A 814 -7.53 5.79 -62.25
CA ALA A 814 -6.87 5.12 -63.37
C ALA A 814 -7.84 4.44 -64.37
N ASN A 815 -9.16 4.58 -64.15
CA ASN A 815 -10.21 3.93 -64.93
C ASN A 815 -10.05 2.39 -65.02
N THR A 816 -9.82 1.74 -63.88
CA THR A 816 -9.69 0.27 -63.72
C THR A 816 -10.63 -0.28 -62.64
N GLN A 817 -10.88 -1.60 -62.60
CA GLN A 817 -11.87 -2.24 -61.71
C GLN A 817 -11.30 -2.88 -60.44
N SER A 818 -10.10 -3.47 -60.51
CA SER A 818 -9.46 -4.14 -59.37
C SER A 818 -8.05 -4.63 -59.73
N LEU A 819 -7.22 -4.89 -58.71
CA LEU A 819 -5.97 -5.63 -58.86
C LEU A 819 -6.21 -7.14 -58.91
N PRO A 820 -5.42 -7.91 -59.69
CA PRO A 820 -5.39 -9.36 -59.58
C PRO A 820 -4.95 -9.82 -58.17
N ASP A 821 -5.51 -10.93 -57.69
CA ASP A 821 -5.22 -11.51 -56.36
C ASP A 821 -3.73 -11.78 -56.11
N SER A 822 -2.92 -11.95 -57.17
CA SER A 822 -1.47 -12.13 -57.09
C SER A 822 -0.75 -10.95 -56.42
N TYR A 823 -1.33 -9.75 -56.41
CA TYR A 823 -0.73 -8.56 -55.81
C TYR A 823 -1.03 -8.40 -54.30
N PHE A 824 -1.95 -9.22 -53.76
CA PHE A 824 -2.34 -9.22 -52.34
C PHE A 824 -1.78 -10.41 -51.54
N LYS A 825 -1.03 -11.31 -52.18
CA LYS A 825 -0.39 -12.46 -51.52
C LYS A 825 1.05 -12.11 -51.14
N LYS A 826 1.49 -12.61 -49.98
CA LYS A 826 2.93 -12.61 -49.64
C LYS A 826 3.65 -13.51 -50.64
N ASN A 827 4.70 -12.99 -51.28
CA ASN A 827 5.60 -13.77 -52.12
C ASN A 827 6.50 -14.67 -51.27
#